data_AF-A0AAU9VY52-F1
#
_entry.id   AF-A0AAU9VY52-F1
#
_cell.length_a   1.000
_cell.length_b   1.000
_cell.length_c   1.000
_cell.angle_alpha   90.00
_cell.angle_beta   90.00
_cell.angle_gamma   90.00
#
_symmetry.space_group_name_H-M   'P 1'
#
loop_
_entity.id
_entity.type
_entity.pdbx_description
1 polymer ?
#
loop_
_entity_poly.entity_id
_entity_poly.type
_entity_poly.pdbx_seq_one_letter_code
_entity_poly.pdbx_strand_id
1 'polypeptide(L)'
;MAMVLASAMGKHTQNGFVPGAGETKVNAMASTSHSSAPAGPASEISIPKYSNWLAVGHALVNVLCKGLRPYVTREMDCLYKCIKNRVADLPDAGPCQCKTRTHKMEKCAWACELQFFHHRNKPHWKQSDPSKWADPDLGPWEIAKLYIPELSPGSIINGADDMDITGILNLMYWCNKFKILQTRVEETRKARNTKWAHVPKLELTDEERKTVLDAVEKLLEDSALADDSAAKKARDEILQLKCDLQTFDLQTFEHQVLIQHRNVTEKDVSNMKNELKILKRDQSKHNKRFRGRLEGRLRNMRMALENVDRRMQERESKHNKRLRMQFRRLRNTEKALENVNRGIRERVALTKLVQNGMLFFGYCFIMCSEGLRARLFVPWLIILFLCNCFTSLDPRSFEYGSVGPYQSIGCYKDFNDRAIPTLEGQDSILDGKYNARSNSIEKCYRAAKKRGFQVFAVQNGGWCASSAFAIGTFTRYGKSSACKSDGEGGPWANQVYYIKGYQAVGCYTDASNRAVETLEGTDSILDGAYNSRVNPIAKCAVAAMRKGYNMFAVQDGGWCAASSTAPQTFDKYGKSTTCKGDGKGGPWANNVYVVNPLVLPYETIGCFQDHDDRALPTLEGQDPILDGDYKTRLDPISKCFQAAKKRGFHIFAIQDGGWCATSASAAKTFNRYGKSSACKSDGEGGPWANQVYYIKEYEDVGCYKDKQSRAIETLEGKDSILDGAYNSRGNPVTKCAVAAMRKGYSMFAIQNGGWCAASSTAQQTFDVYGKSTDCMADGEGGPWANNVYILRGTFLRRTIRL
;
A
#
# COMPACT_ATOMS: atom_id res chain seq x y z
N MET A 1 -7.91 14.78 5.91
CA MET A 1 -8.61 14.16 4.74
C MET A 1 -9.94 13.50 5.14
N ALA A 2 -9.96 12.48 6.02
CA ALA A 2 -11.19 11.80 6.46
C ALA A 2 -12.17 12.61 7.31
N MET A 3 -11.69 13.53 8.16
CA MET A 3 -12.55 14.27 9.10
C MET A 3 -13.60 15.14 8.41
N VAL A 4 -13.30 15.66 7.21
CA VAL A 4 -14.19 16.54 6.44
C VAL A 4 -15.31 15.74 5.76
N LEU A 5 -14.97 14.61 5.12
CA LEU A 5 -15.95 13.67 4.56
C LEU A 5 -16.78 13.00 5.66
N ALA A 6 -16.16 12.60 6.77
CA ALA A 6 -16.84 12.03 7.94
C ALA A 6 -17.72 13.04 8.67
N SER A 7 -17.37 14.33 8.70
CA SER A 7 -18.20 15.40 9.26
C SER A 7 -19.39 15.73 8.36
N ALA A 8 -19.20 15.72 7.03
CA ALA A 8 -20.30 15.85 6.07
C ALA A 8 -21.27 14.65 6.16
N MET A 9 -20.76 13.42 6.20
CA MET A 9 -21.57 12.20 6.38
C MET A 9 -22.19 12.08 7.80
N GLY A 10 -21.48 12.53 8.84
CA GLY A 10 -21.88 12.43 10.25
C GLY A 10 -22.91 13.48 10.69
N LYS A 11 -23.04 14.61 9.98
CA LYS A 11 -24.13 15.57 10.25
C LYS A 11 -25.50 15.06 9.76
N HIS A 12 -25.54 14.20 8.76
CA HIS A 12 -26.79 13.56 8.30
C HIS A 12 -27.37 12.55 9.29
N THR A 13 -26.53 11.87 10.08
CA THR A 13 -27.00 10.95 11.12
C THR A 13 -27.48 11.67 12.38
N GLN A 14 -27.13 12.96 12.56
CA GLN A 14 -27.57 13.78 13.70
C GLN A 14 -28.83 14.63 13.41
N ASN A 15 -29.09 15.01 12.16
CA ASN A 15 -30.22 15.88 11.79
C ASN A 15 -31.61 15.20 11.80
N GLY A 16 -31.72 13.97 12.32
CA GLY A 16 -33.00 13.34 12.65
C GLY A 16 -33.63 13.82 13.98
N PHE A 17 -32.99 14.76 14.70
CA PHE A 17 -33.50 15.26 15.98
C PHE A 17 -33.25 16.77 16.14
N VAL A 18 -34.28 17.58 15.91
CA VAL A 18 -34.35 18.98 16.34
C VAL A 18 -35.06 19.01 17.69
N PRO A 19 -34.48 19.54 18.78
CA PRO A 19 -35.26 19.94 19.93
C PRO A 19 -35.82 21.34 19.66
N GLY A 20 -37.07 21.40 19.23
CA GLY A 20 -37.86 22.64 19.23
C GLY A 20 -38.32 22.93 20.66
N ALA A 21 -37.97 24.11 21.17
CA ALA A 21 -38.60 24.70 22.34
C ALA A 21 -39.71 25.66 21.86
N GLY A 22 -40.91 25.49 22.40
CA GLY A 22 -42.06 26.36 22.12
C GLY A 22 -43.38 25.67 22.47
N GLU A 23 -43.89 25.93 23.67
CA GLU A 23 -45.18 25.47 24.18
C GLU A 23 -46.36 26.06 23.37
N THR A 24 -47.37 25.23 23.02
CA THR A 24 -48.81 25.54 23.25
C THR A 24 -49.77 24.40 22.84
N LYS A 25 -50.62 24.04 23.81
CA LYS A 25 -51.94 23.37 23.86
C LYS A 25 -52.47 22.42 22.74
N VAL A 26 -52.68 21.17 23.18
CA VAL A 26 -53.89 20.30 23.14
C VAL A 26 -54.67 20.13 21.81
N ASN A 27 -54.61 18.92 21.23
CA ASN A 27 -55.78 18.01 21.14
C ASN A 27 -55.39 16.59 20.66
N ALA A 28 -56.08 15.61 21.22
CA ALA A 28 -55.90 14.18 21.00
C ALA A 28 -56.45 13.69 19.65
N MET A 29 -55.83 12.66 19.06
CA MET A 29 -56.46 11.37 18.71
C MET A 29 -55.64 10.55 17.71
N ALA A 30 -55.77 9.22 17.88
CA ALA A 30 -55.65 8.15 16.90
C ALA A 30 -54.26 7.72 16.39
N SER A 31 -53.85 6.56 16.92
CA SER A 31 -53.10 5.50 16.27
C SER A 31 -53.42 5.27 14.79
N THR A 32 -52.38 5.13 13.96
CA THR A 32 -52.33 4.11 12.90
C THR A 32 -50.89 3.67 12.64
N SER A 33 -50.75 2.36 12.53
CA SER A 33 -49.58 1.55 12.22
C SER A 33 -48.94 1.82 10.86
N HIS A 34 -47.63 1.52 10.80
CA HIS A 34 -46.82 1.13 9.65
C HIS A 34 -46.65 2.13 8.48
N SER A 35 -45.41 2.57 8.27
CA SER A 35 -44.80 2.45 6.95
C SER A 35 -43.33 2.04 7.07
N SER A 36 -43.12 0.75 6.85
CA SER A 36 -41.90 0.22 6.26
C SER A 36 -41.53 1.03 5.02
N ALA A 37 -40.31 1.56 4.96
CA ALA A 37 -39.71 2.05 3.73
C ALA A 37 -38.70 1.00 3.20
N PRO A 38 -38.60 0.82 1.88
CA PRO A 38 -38.70 -0.50 1.26
C PRO A 38 -37.37 -1.12 0.83
N ALA A 39 -37.42 -2.43 0.55
CA ALA A 39 -36.35 -3.17 -0.11
C ALA A 39 -36.37 -2.95 -1.64
N GLY A 40 -35.26 -2.40 -2.18
CA GLY A 40 -34.75 -2.56 -3.56
C GLY A 40 -34.98 -1.40 -4.56
N PRO A 41 -34.26 -1.32 -5.71
CA PRO A 41 -32.95 -1.88 -6.06
C PRO A 41 -32.04 -0.89 -6.86
N ALA A 42 -30.93 -0.40 -6.31
CA ALA A 42 -29.72 -0.02 -7.06
C ALA A 42 -28.58 0.35 -6.07
N SER A 43 -27.32 0.34 -6.51
CA SER A 43 -26.24 1.02 -5.77
C SER A 43 -26.53 2.53 -5.75
N GLU A 44 -26.38 3.24 -4.63
CA GLU A 44 -26.54 4.71 -4.58
C GLU A 44 -25.69 5.43 -5.67
N ILE A 45 -24.59 4.82 -6.15
CA ILE A 45 -23.76 5.29 -7.28
C ILE A 45 -24.52 5.39 -8.63
N SER A 46 -25.57 4.60 -8.85
CA SER A 46 -26.39 4.74 -10.07
C SER A 46 -27.37 5.91 -9.98
N ILE A 47 -27.43 6.60 -8.83
CA ILE A 47 -28.15 7.86 -8.67
C ILE A 47 -27.19 8.97 -9.10
N PRO A 48 -27.42 9.65 -10.23
CA PRO A 48 -26.48 10.63 -10.78
C PRO A 48 -26.08 11.70 -9.77
N LYS A 49 -27.03 12.15 -8.94
CA LYS A 49 -26.79 13.15 -7.90
C LYS A 49 -25.80 12.71 -6.82
N TYR A 50 -25.82 11.45 -6.41
CA TYR A 50 -24.89 10.92 -5.42
C TYR A 50 -23.48 10.76 -5.99
N SER A 51 -23.38 10.26 -7.23
CA SER A 51 -22.11 10.17 -7.95
C SER A 51 -21.45 11.53 -8.16
N ASN A 52 -22.25 12.57 -8.42
CA ASN A 52 -21.78 13.95 -8.49
C ASN A 52 -21.21 14.44 -7.17
N TRP A 53 -21.93 14.19 -6.06
CA TRP A 53 -21.47 14.55 -4.73
C TRP A 53 -20.14 13.85 -4.37
N LEU A 54 -20.02 12.57 -4.74
CA LEU A 54 -18.82 11.77 -4.50
C LEU A 54 -17.63 12.24 -5.36
N ALA A 55 -17.86 12.55 -6.64
CA ALA A 55 -16.84 13.08 -7.55
C ALA A 55 -16.28 14.43 -7.07
N VAL A 56 -17.14 15.33 -6.61
CA VAL A 56 -16.70 16.59 -5.98
C VAL A 56 -15.93 16.34 -4.68
N GLY A 57 -16.35 15.34 -3.90
CA GLY A 57 -15.61 14.92 -2.71
C GLY A 57 -14.19 14.45 -3.04
N HIS A 58 -14.03 13.67 -4.11
CA HIS A 58 -12.72 13.25 -4.61
C HIS A 58 -11.87 14.45 -5.08
N ALA A 59 -12.45 15.33 -5.89
CA ALA A 59 -11.80 16.53 -6.39
C ALA A 59 -11.26 17.42 -5.25
N LEU A 60 -12.07 17.71 -4.23
CA LEU A 60 -11.69 18.59 -3.13
C LEU A 60 -10.71 17.92 -2.16
N VAL A 61 -11.04 16.71 -1.72
CA VAL A 61 -10.38 16.10 -0.56
C VAL A 61 -9.11 15.34 -0.96
N ASN A 62 -9.03 14.86 -2.20
CA ASN A 62 -7.86 14.14 -2.72
C ASN A 62 -7.06 15.00 -3.69
N VAL A 63 -7.65 15.36 -4.83
CA VAL A 63 -6.94 15.98 -5.95
C VAL A 63 -6.42 17.37 -5.59
N LEU A 64 -7.31 18.29 -5.21
CA LEU A 64 -6.96 19.65 -4.82
C LEU A 64 -6.06 19.67 -3.57
N CYS A 65 -6.40 18.88 -2.55
CA CYS A 65 -5.63 18.78 -1.32
C CYS A 65 -4.17 18.38 -1.59
N LYS A 66 -3.95 17.36 -2.44
CA LYS A 66 -2.60 16.95 -2.84
C LYS A 66 -1.89 17.99 -3.69
N GLY A 67 -2.60 18.62 -4.63
CA GLY A 67 -2.04 19.64 -5.50
C GLY A 67 -1.50 20.86 -4.76
N LEU A 68 -2.16 21.28 -3.67
CA LEU A 68 -1.79 22.48 -2.90
C LEU A 68 -0.68 22.25 -1.86
N ARG A 69 -0.42 21.01 -1.43
CA ARG A 69 0.51 20.73 -0.32
C ARG A 69 1.94 21.25 -0.56
N PRO A 70 2.58 21.02 -1.72
CA PRO A 70 3.93 21.53 -1.95
C PRO A 70 4.01 23.05 -1.90
N TYR A 71 3.02 23.74 -2.48
CA TYR A 71 2.91 25.19 -2.42
C TYR A 71 2.76 25.69 -0.98
N VAL A 72 1.86 25.08 -0.20
CA VAL A 72 1.63 25.44 1.20
C VAL A 72 2.88 25.25 2.06
N THR A 73 3.57 24.13 1.90
CA THR A 73 4.84 23.88 2.62
C THR A 73 5.86 24.97 2.32
N ARG A 74 6.07 25.29 1.03
CA ARG A 74 7.02 26.32 0.62
C ARG A 74 6.66 27.71 1.15
N GLU A 75 5.39 28.10 1.05
CA GLU A 75 4.95 29.42 1.52
C GLU A 75 4.96 29.54 3.05
N MET A 76 4.72 28.46 3.78
CA MET A 76 4.85 28.44 5.24
C MET A 76 6.30 28.57 5.70
N ASP A 77 7.25 27.92 5.02
CA ASP A 77 8.67 28.13 5.27
C ASP A 77 9.09 29.58 4.99
N CYS A 78 8.60 30.14 3.89
CA CYS A 78 8.82 31.54 3.53
C CYS A 78 8.18 32.52 4.54
N LEU A 79 7.00 32.20 5.07
CA LEU A 79 6.35 32.97 6.14
C LEU A 79 7.20 32.96 7.40
N TYR A 80 7.60 31.77 7.84
CA TYR A 80 8.38 31.59 9.06
C TYR A 80 9.71 32.33 9.01
N LYS A 81 10.47 32.18 7.91
CA LYS A 81 11.73 32.92 7.69
C LYS A 81 11.50 34.44 7.71
N CYS A 82 10.43 34.91 7.09
CA CYS A 82 10.09 36.33 7.06
C CYS A 82 9.77 36.89 8.45
N ILE A 83 8.95 36.18 9.23
CA ILE A 83 8.61 36.59 10.61
C ILE A 83 9.87 36.56 11.48
N LYS A 84 10.67 35.50 11.40
CA LYS A 84 11.88 35.36 12.21
C LYS A 84 12.86 36.51 11.98
N ASN A 85 13.06 36.92 10.73
CA ASN A 85 13.90 38.06 10.40
C ASN A 85 13.33 39.37 10.97
N ARG A 86 12.03 39.62 10.77
CA ARG A 86 11.38 40.85 11.28
C ARG A 86 11.37 40.93 12.80
N VAL A 87 11.19 39.81 13.49
CA VAL A 87 11.23 39.76 14.96
C VAL A 87 12.64 40.02 15.48
N ALA A 88 13.68 39.57 14.76
CA ALA A 88 15.07 39.82 15.14
C ALA A 88 15.44 41.32 15.12
N ASP A 89 14.76 42.11 14.27
CA ASP A 89 15.01 43.55 14.12
C ASP A 89 14.25 44.41 15.16
N LEU A 90 13.39 43.81 16.00
CA LEU A 90 12.56 44.53 16.98
C LEU A 90 13.18 44.56 18.38
N PRO A 91 12.96 45.62 19.18
CA PRO A 91 13.30 45.62 20.61
C PRO A 91 12.53 44.48 21.30
N ASP A 92 13.20 43.75 22.21
CA ASP A 92 12.69 42.52 22.85
C ASP A 92 12.55 41.29 21.92
N ALA A 93 13.52 41.06 21.02
CA ALA A 93 13.65 39.93 20.08
C ALA A 93 13.81 38.52 20.74
N GLY A 94 13.00 38.21 21.75
CA GLY A 94 13.02 36.94 22.49
C GLY A 94 11.80 36.05 22.22
N PRO A 95 11.81 34.81 22.74
CA PRO A 95 10.64 33.93 22.75
C PRO A 95 9.44 34.61 23.41
N CYS A 96 8.23 34.31 22.95
CA CYS A 96 7.02 34.92 23.49
C CYS A 96 6.90 34.65 25.01
N GLN A 97 6.91 35.71 25.82
CA GLN A 97 6.78 35.65 27.29
C GLN A 97 5.34 35.83 27.78
N CYS A 98 4.35 35.84 26.88
CA CYS A 98 2.94 36.06 27.25
C CYS A 98 2.40 34.86 28.04
N LYS A 99 2.17 35.05 29.34
CA LYS A 99 1.63 34.01 30.25
C LYS A 99 0.14 33.68 30.02
N THR A 100 -0.58 34.51 29.26
CA THR A 100 -2.03 34.39 29.01
C THR A 100 -2.31 34.15 27.53
N ARG A 101 -3.41 33.44 27.20
CA ARG A 101 -3.91 33.18 25.82
C ARG A 101 -4.42 34.43 25.07
N THR A 102 -4.04 35.61 25.54
CA THR A 102 -4.32 36.94 24.99
C THR A 102 -2.99 37.69 24.95
N HIS A 103 -2.51 38.00 23.75
CA HIS A 103 -1.23 38.68 23.56
C HIS A 103 -1.41 40.20 23.55
N LYS A 104 -0.51 40.92 24.22
CA LYS A 104 -0.41 42.39 24.12
C LYS A 104 0.55 42.71 22.99
N MET A 105 0.05 43.26 21.88
CA MET A 105 0.83 43.49 20.66
C MET A 105 2.04 44.40 20.89
N GLU A 106 1.88 45.40 21.76
CA GLU A 106 2.93 46.34 22.16
C GLU A 106 4.10 45.71 22.94
N LYS A 107 3.97 44.47 23.41
CA LYS A 107 4.96 43.78 24.27
C LYS A 107 5.42 42.43 23.73
N CYS A 108 5.00 42.05 22.53
CA CYS A 108 5.35 40.77 21.95
C CYS A 108 5.58 40.92 20.45
N ALA A 109 6.86 41.03 20.07
CA ALA A 109 7.31 41.16 18.69
C ALA A 109 6.73 40.05 17.80
N TRP A 110 6.77 38.80 18.26
CA TRP A 110 6.15 37.66 17.58
C TRP A 110 4.65 37.85 17.34
N ALA A 111 3.88 38.23 18.37
CA ALA A 111 2.43 38.38 18.23
C ALA A 111 2.08 39.54 17.29
N CYS A 112 2.84 40.64 17.32
CA CYS A 112 2.69 41.77 16.42
C CYS A 112 2.86 41.35 14.95
N GLU A 113 3.98 40.68 14.62
CA GLU A 113 4.24 40.21 13.25
C GLU A 113 3.23 39.13 12.81
N LEU A 114 2.88 38.19 13.69
CA LEU A 114 1.87 37.18 13.39
C LEU A 114 0.48 37.78 13.15
N GLN A 115 0.12 38.87 13.85
CA GLN A 115 -1.13 39.57 13.59
C GLN A 115 -1.11 40.29 12.25
N PHE A 116 0.03 40.91 11.88
CA PHE A 116 0.19 41.62 10.61
C PHE A 116 -0.07 40.72 9.40
N PHE A 117 0.37 39.47 9.45
CA PHE A 117 0.12 38.50 8.38
C PHE A 117 -1.30 37.93 8.39
N HIS A 118 -2.16 38.30 9.34
CA HIS A 118 -3.54 37.83 9.38
C HIS A 118 -4.49 38.84 8.72
N HIS A 119 -5.22 38.40 7.70
CA HIS A 119 -6.10 39.25 6.87
C HIS A 119 -7.07 40.16 7.65
N ARG A 120 -7.55 39.72 8.82
CA ARG A 120 -8.42 40.51 9.72
C ARG A 120 -7.81 40.88 11.08
N ASN A 121 -6.51 40.74 11.27
CA ASN A 121 -5.83 40.99 12.55
C ASN A 121 -6.42 40.19 13.74
N LYS A 122 -7.01 39.01 13.47
CA LYS A 122 -7.68 38.15 14.48
C LYS A 122 -7.18 36.70 14.46
N PRO A 123 -5.90 36.43 14.76
CA PRO A 123 -5.39 35.07 14.78
C PRO A 123 -5.99 34.25 15.95
N HIS A 124 -6.08 32.93 15.77
CA HIS A 124 -6.59 32.00 16.78
C HIS A 124 -5.54 31.68 17.86
N TRP A 125 -5.23 32.64 18.72
CA TRP A 125 -4.16 32.52 19.74
C TRP A 125 -4.28 31.31 20.67
N LYS A 126 -5.50 30.84 20.96
CA LYS A 126 -5.74 29.77 21.95
C LYS A 126 -5.24 28.38 21.53
N GLN A 127 -5.05 28.13 20.24
CA GLN A 127 -4.76 26.80 19.70
C GLN A 127 -3.32 26.60 19.23
N SER A 128 -2.50 27.64 19.34
CA SER A 128 -1.07 27.59 19.03
C SER A 128 -0.25 27.65 20.30
N ASP A 129 0.87 26.92 20.34
CA ASP A 129 1.81 26.95 21.45
C ASP A 129 2.91 28.01 21.19
N PRO A 130 2.85 29.18 21.83
CA PRO A 130 3.76 30.29 21.54
C PRO A 130 5.21 30.02 21.93
N SER A 131 5.46 29.02 22.79
CA SER A 131 6.82 28.61 23.16
C SER A 131 7.59 27.97 22.00
N LYS A 132 6.85 27.48 20.98
CA LYS A 132 7.41 26.78 19.83
C LYS A 132 7.52 27.66 18.59
N TRP A 133 7.02 28.89 18.61
CA TRP A 133 7.05 29.75 17.41
C TRP A 133 8.45 30.02 16.88
N ALA A 134 9.47 30.04 17.73
CA ALA A 134 10.87 30.24 17.32
C ALA A 134 11.57 28.95 16.88
N ASP A 135 10.95 27.78 17.06
CA ASP A 135 11.50 26.48 16.67
C ASP A 135 11.50 26.35 15.13
N PRO A 136 12.61 25.97 14.49
CA PRO A 136 12.68 25.87 13.03
C PRO A 136 11.83 24.74 12.44
N ASP A 137 11.61 23.67 13.20
CA ASP A 137 10.90 22.47 12.73
C ASP A 137 9.42 22.52 13.12
N LEU A 138 9.12 23.01 14.32
CA LEU A 138 7.75 23.11 14.86
C LEU A 138 7.10 24.47 14.62
N GLY A 139 7.90 25.53 14.53
CA GLY A 139 7.44 26.92 14.45
C GLY A 139 6.52 27.20 13.26
N PRO A 140 6.88 26.84 12.01
CA PRO A 140 6.00 27.05 10.86
C PRO A 140 4.59 26.49 11.09
N TRP A 141 4.49 25.28 11.66
CA TRP A 141 3.22 24.59 11.81
C TRP A 141 2.44 24.98 13.06
N GLU A 142 3.11 25.38 14.14
CA GLU A 142 2.45 26.05 15.27
C GLU A 142 1.92 27.42 14.85
N ILE A 143 2.63 28.15 13.99
CA ILE A 143 2.16 29.41 13.40
C ILE A 143 0.96 29.18 12.47
N ALA A 144 0.96 28.12 11.65
CA ALA A 144 -0.16 27.78 10.77
C ALA A 144 -1.48 27.64 11.56
N LYS A 145 -1.44 27.09 12.79
CA LYS A 145 -2.62 26.97 13.66
C LYS A 145 -3.30 28.30 13.93
N LEU A 146 -2.60 29.43 13.84
CA LEU A 146 -3.19 30.75 14.09
C LEU A 146 -4.15 31.21 12.98
N TYR A 147 -4.08 30.63 11.78
CA TYR A 147 -4.80 31.05 10.58
C TYR A 147 -5.86 30.05 10.09
N ILE A 148 -6.07 28.97 10.83
CA ILE A 148 -7.01 27.90 10.48
C ILE A 148 -8.16 27.81 11.49
N PRO A 149 -9.27 27.12 11.14
CA PRO A 149 -10.41 26.98 12.03
C PRO A 149 -10.07 26.29 13.35
N GLU A 150 -11.02 26.32 14.28
CA GLU A 150 -10.84 25.75 15.62
C GLU A 150 -10.49 24.26 15.57
N LEU A 151 -9.36 23.91 16.17
CA LEU A 151 -8.85 22.53 16.26
C LEU A 151 -9.39 21.81 17.51
N SER A 152 -9.39 20.48 17.45
CA SER A 152 -9.65 19.68 18.66
C SER A 152 -8.51 19.83 19.66
N PRO A 153 -8.77 19.76 20.98
CA PRO A 153 -7.71 19.82 21.99
C PRO A 153 -6.64 18.74 21.73
N GLY A 154 -5.37 19.15 21.64
CA GLY A 154 -4.24 18.24 21.38
C GLY A 154 -3.99 17.89 19.91
N SER A 155 -4.63 18.56 18.95
CA SER A 155 -4.29 18.40 17.52
C SER A 155 -2.83 18.78 17.23
N ILE A 156 -2.12 17.84 16.60
CA ILE A 156 -0.74 18.01 16.14
C ILE A 156 -0.76 18.26 14.63
N ILE A 157 -0.04 19.30 14.19
CA ILE A 157 0.20 19.60 12.78
C ILE A 157 1.71 19.75 12.66
N ASN A 158 2.35 18.86 11.89
CA ASN A 158 3.79 18.87 11.63
C ASN A 158 4.10 19.16 10.16
N GLY A 159 3.07 19.31 9.32
CA GLY A 159 3.22 19.44 7.87
C GLY A 159 1.91 19.74 7.17
N ALA A 160 1.98 20.18 5.92
CA ALA A 160 0.81 20.34 5.06
C ALA A 160 0.07 19.00 4.86
N ASP A 161 0.76 17.87 5.03
CA ASP A 161 0.18 16.53 4.95
C ASP A 161 -0.82 16.21 6.07
N ASP A 162 -0.64 16.82 7.24
CA ASP A 162 -1.55 16.70 8.40
C ASP A 162 -2.80 17.58 8.24
N MET A 163 -2.76 18.54 7.33
CA MET A 163 -3.88 19.44 7.05
C MET A 163 -4.87 18.81 6.08
N ASP A 164 -6.16 19.03 6.34
CA ASP A 164 -7.20 18.76 5.35
C ASP A 164 -7.45 19.98 4.46
N ILE A 165 -8.27 19.80 3.42
CA ILE A 165 -8.57 20.87 2.48
C ILE A 165 -9.23 22.09 3.15
N THR A 166 -9.94 21.92 4.27
CA THR A 166 -10.52 23.05 5.01
C THR A 166 -9.42 23.84 5.70
N GLY A 167 -8.46 23.16 6.33
CA GLY A 167 -7.27 23.79 6.90
C GLY A 167 -6.47 24.55 5.85
N ILE A 168 -6.16 23.91 4.72
CA ILE A 168 -5.37 24.51 3.62
C ILE A 168 -6.04 25.76 3.07
N LEU A 169 -7.33 25.67 2.71
CA LEU A 169 -8.05 26.82 2.15
C LEU A 169 -8.20 27.97 3.15
N ASN A 170 -8.37 27.68 4.44
CA ASN A 170 -8.44 28.74 5.45
C ASN A 170 -7.08 29.38 5.70
N LEU A 171 -6.01 28.59 5.76
CA LEU A 171 -4.65 29.10 5.89
C LEU A 171 -4.33 30.06 4.74
N MET A 172 -4.57 29.63 3.50
CA MET A 172 -4.37 30.44 2.30
C MET A 172 -5.25 31.70 2.26
N TYR A 173 -6.45 31.65 2.83
CA TYR A 173 -7.37 32.79 2.84
C TYR A 173 -7.07 33.81 3.94
N TRP A 174 -6.73 33.35 5.14
CA TRP A 174 -6.52 34.20 6.31
C TRP A 174 -5.09 34.68 6.48
N CYS A 175 -4.11 34.04 5.84
CA CYS A 175 -2.72 34.47 5.88
C CYS A 175 -2.35 35.27 4.62
N ASN A 176 -1.99 36.54 4.81
CA ASN A 176 -1.64 37.50 3.75
C ASN A 176 -0.30 37.18 3.04
N LYS A 177 0.43 36.16 3.49
CA LYS A 177 1.67 35.73 2.84
C LYS A 177 1.41 35.02 1.52
N PHE A 178 0.32 34.26 1.45
CA PHE A 178 -0.06 33.53 0.25
C PHE A 178 -0.42 34.52 -0.85
N LYS A 179 0.19 34.33 -2.03
CA LYS A 179 0.05 35.25 -3.17
C LYS A 179 -1.07 34.88 -4.14
N ILE A 180 -1.76 33.78 -3.86
CA ILE A 180 -2.95 33.38 -4.59
C ILE A 180 -4.04 34.45 -4.46
N LEU A 181 -4.75 34.72 -5.54
CA LEU A 181 -5.84 35.67 -5.56
C LEU A 181 -6.93 35.25 -4.56
N GLN A 182 -7.16 36.09 -3.55
CA GLN A 182 -8.07 35.77 -2.45
C GLN A 182 -9.49 35.42 -2.91
N THR A 183 -9.96 36.02 -4.01
CA THR A 183 -11.27 35.72 -4.61
C THR A 183 -11.37 34.27 -5.06
N ARG A 184 -10.30 33.68 -5.63
CA ARG A 184 -10.28 32.28 -6.07
C ARG A 184 -10.37 31.34 -4.88
N VAL A 185 -9.60 31.60 -3.82
CA VAL A 185 -9.68 30.81 -2.57
C VAL A 185 -11.07 30.91 -1.95
N GLU A 186 -11.66 32.10 -1.93
CA GLU A 186 -13.01 32.32 -1.40
C GLU A 186 -14.10 31.64 -2.21
N GLU A 187 -14.02 31.67 -3.54
CA GLU A 187 -14.92 30.94 -4.43
C GLU A 187 -14.89 29.45 -4.15
N THR A 188 -13.69 28.85 -4.05
CA THR A 188 -13.55 27.42 -3.73
C THR A 188 -14.08 27.11 -2.32
N ARG A 189 -13.81 27.96 -1.32
CA ARG A 189 -14.35 27.80 0.05
C ARG A 189 -15.87 27.85 0.08
N LYS A 190 -16.47 28.85 -0.58
CA LYS A 190 -17.92 29.00 -0.68
C LYS A 190 -18.54 27.81 -1.37
N ALA A 191 -18.02 27.42 -2.53
CA ALA A 191 -18.49 26.26 -3.29
C ALA A 191 -18.42 24.97 -2.46
N ARG A 192 -17.28 24.71 -1.82
CA ARG A 192 -17.12 23.56 -0.90
C ARG A 192 -18.13 23.59 0.23
N ASN A 193 -18.36 24.74 0.87
CA ASN A 193 -19.23 24.85 2.04
C ASN A 193 -20.71 24.72 1.67
N THR A 194 -21.17 25.47 0.68
CA THR A 194 -22.60 25.58 0.35
C THR A 194 -23.09 24.46 -0.56
N LYS A 195 -22.21 23.92 -1.42
CA LYS A 195 -22.59 22.90 -2.40
C LYS A 195 -22.17 21.49 -2.00
N TRP A 196 -21.22 21.28 -1.10
CA TRP A 196 -20.74 19.91 -0.84
C TRP A 196 -20.67 19.51 0.65
N ALA A 197 -20.17 20.37 1.53
CA ALA A 197 -19.89 20.01 2.93
C ALA A 197 -21.08 20.23 3.89
N HIS A 198 -22.00 21.14 3.58
CA HIS A 198 -23.15 21.49 4.43
C HIS A 198 -24.49 21.32 3.72
N VAL A 199 -24.56 20.38 2.77
CA VAL A 199 -25.77 20.04 2.04
C VAL A 199 -26.74 19.22 2.89
N PRO A 200 -28.07 19.32 2.65
CA PRO A 200 -29.09 18.58 3.39
C PRO A 200 -29.23 17.11 2.96
N LYS A 201 -28.65 16.73 1.82
CA LYS A 201 -28.49 15.34 1.35
C LYS A 201 -27.13 15.20 0.66
N LEU A 202 -26.57 13.99 0.63
CA LEU A 202 -25.34 13.65 -0.10
C LEU A 202 -25.56 13.61 -1.63
N GLU A 203 -26.16 14.66 -2.17
CA GLU A 203 -26.63 14.75 -3.55
C GLU A 203 -26.23 16.10 -4.14
N LEU A 204 -25.84 16.09 -5.41
CA LEU A 204 -25.40 17.28 -6.13
C LEU A 204 -25.90 17.27 -7.57
N THR A 205 -26.47 18.37 -8.09
CA THR A 205 -26.83 18.42 -9.52
C THR A 205 -25.59 18.50 -10.40
N ASP A 206 -25.73 18.26 -11.71
CA ASP A 206 -24.62 18.38 -12.66
C ASP A 206 -24.10 19.83 -12.74
N GLU A 207 -24.99 20.81 -12.64
CA GLU A 207 -24.65 22.25 -12.61
C GLU A 207 -23.88 22.60 -11.33
N GLU A 208 -24.32 22.08 -10.19
CA GLU A 208 -23.62 22.29 -8.92
C GLU A 208 -22.26 21.59 -8.91
N ARG A 209 -22.17 20.37 -9.45
CA ARG A 209 -20.89 19.67 -9.67
C ARG A 209 -19.95 20.53 -10.50
N LYS A 210 -20.41 20.99 -11.65
CA LYS A 210 -19.64 21.85 -12.56
C LYS A 210 -19.17 23.12 -11.86
N THR A 211 -20.06 23.78 -11.13
CA THR A 211 -19.73 25.00 -10.38
C THR A 211 -18.59 24.78 -9.37
N VAL A 212 -18.61 23.67 -8.63
CA VAL A 212 -17.52 23.36 -7.69
C VAL A 212 -16.22 23.05 -8.44
N LEU A 213 -16.27 22.24 -9.50
CA LEU A 213 -15.07 21.89 -10.26
C LEU A 213 -14.45 23.11 -10.97
N ASP A 214 -15.27 24.02 -11.51
CA ASP A 214 -14.81 25.28 -12.11
C ASP A 214 -14.11 26.16 -11.06
N ALA A 215 -14.63 26.23 -9.83
CA ALA A 215 -13.99 26.98 -8.75
C ALA A 215 -12.65 26.36 -8.30
N VAL A 216 -12.53 25.03 -8.38
CA VAL A 216 -11.28 24.31 -8.08
C VAL A 216 -10.24 24.52 -9.17
N GLU A 217 -10.65 24.40 -10.43
CA GLU A 217 -9.82 24.65 -11.60
C GLU A 217 -9.28 26.08 -11.59
N LYS A 218 -10.15 27.08 -11.43
CA LYS A 218 -9.74 28.49 -11.34
C LYS A 218 -8.71 28.73 -10.24
N LEU A 219 -8.87 28.07 -9.09
CA LEU A 219 -7.87 28.17 -8.02
C LEU A 219 -6.52 27.58 -8.45
N LEU A 220 -6.51 26.43 -9.12
CA LEU A 220 -5.30 25.77 -9.61
C LEU A 220 -4.64 26.50 -10.80
N GLU A 221 -5.38 27.35 -11.51
CA GLU A 221 -4.88 28.24 -12.57
C GLU A 221 -4.33 29.58 -12.04
N ASP A 222 -4.22 29.75 -10.72
CA ASP A 222 -3.63 30.97 -10.17
C ASP A 222 -2.15 31.07 -10.56
N SER A 223 -1.69 32.27 -10.92
CA SER A 223 -0.31 32.47 -11.36
C SER A 223 0.71 32.10 -10.27
N ALA A 224 0.34 32.19 -8.99
CA ALA A 224 1.20 31.77 -7.89
C ALA A 224 1.44 30.24 -7.85
N LEU A 225 0.61 29.45 -8.56
CA LEU A 225 0.74 28.00 -8.71
C LEU A 225 1.32 27.59 -10.07
N ALA A 226 1.66 28.55 -10.94
CA ALA A 226 2.07 28.28 -12.31
C ALA A 226 3.36 27.45 -12.42
N ASP A 227 4.20 27.40 -11.38
CA ASP A 227 5.42 26.60 -11.35
C ASP A 227 5.27 25.29 -10.55
N ASP A 228 4.14 25.09 -9.86
CA ASP A 228 3.91 23.90 -9.05
C ASP A 228 3.44 22.72 -9.91
N SER A 229 4.33 21.74 -10.13
CA SER A 229 4.03 20.52 -10.89
C SER A 229 2.87 19.70 -10.29
N ALA A 230 2.75 19.69 -8.96
CA ALA A 230 1.63 19.05 -8.26
C ALA A 230 0.29 19.77 -8.51
N ALA A 231 0.29 21.10 -8.56
CA ALA A 231 -0.91 21.88 -8.87
C ALA A 231 -1.33 21.70 -10.34
N LYS A 232 -0.37 21.67 -11.27
CA LYS A 232 -0.62 21.33 -12.70
C LYS A 232 -1.24 19.96 -12.86
N LYS A 233 -0.65 18.94 -12.23
CA LYS A 233 -1.21 17.58 -12.25
C LYS A 233 -2.61 17.53 -11.67
N ALA A 234 -2.84 18.19 -10.53
CA ALA A 234 -4.16 18.28 -9.93
C ALA A 234 -5.17 18.94 -10.87
N ARG A 235 -4.79 20.00 -11.59
CA ARG A 235 -5.64 20.68 -12.57
C ARG A 235 -6.03 19.73 -13.71
N ASP A 236 -5.06 18.99 -14.26
CA ASP A 236 -5.32 18.06 -15.35
C ASP A 236 -6.26 16.91 -14.90
N GLU A 237 -6.13 16.44 -13.66
CA GLU A 237 -7.08 15.50 -13.05
C GLU A 237 -8.49 16.10 -12.86
N ILE A 238 -8.60 17.38 -12.49
CA ILE A 238 -9.89 18.10 -12.40
C ILE A 238 -10.53 18.24 -13.78
N LEU A 239 -9.76 18.58 -14.82
CA LEU A 239 -10.24 18.63 -16.20
C LEU A 239 -10.78 17.26 -16.65
N GLN A 240 -10.08 16.17 -16.31
CA GLN A 240 -10.57 14.82 -16.60
C GLN A 240 -11.90 14.51 -15.90
N LEU A 241 -12.03 14.89 -14.62
CA LEU A 241 -13.27 14.72 -13.84
C LEU A 241 -14.45 15.55 -14.39
N LYS A 242 -14.17 16.67 -15.09
CA LYS A 242 -15.19 17.47 -15.78
C LYS A 242 -15.66 16.80 -17.08
N CYS A 243 -14.76 16.13 -17.79
CA CYS A 243 -15.02 15.59 -19.12
C CYS A 243 -15.66 14.19 -19.12
N ASP A 244 -15.27 13.29 -18.21
CA ASP A 244 -15.83 11.93 -18.18
C ASP A 244 -15.80 11.26 -16.79
N LEU A 245 -16.97 11.14 -16.16
CA LEU A 245 -17.15 10.42 -14.89
C LEU A 245 -17.01 8.89 -15.00
N GLN A 246 -17.15 8.30 -16.21
CA GLN A 246 -17.10 6.84 -16.40
C GLN A 246 -15.68 6.27 -16.29
N THR A 247 -14.66 7.09 -16.55
CA THR A 247 -13.25 6.70 -16.42
C THR A 247 -12.76 6.64 -14.97
N PHE A 248 -13.51 7.22 -14.03
CA PHE A 248 -13.13 7.27 -12.63
C PHE A 248 -13.81 6.17 -11.80
N ASP A 249 -13.00 5.38 -11.08
CA ASP A 249 -13.51 4.34 -10.19
C ASP A 249 -14.07 4.92 -8.89
N LEU A 250 -15.25 5.54 -9.02
CA LEU A 250 -16.06 6.04 -7.90
C LEU A 250 -16.35 4.94 -6.87
N GLN A 251 -16.41 3.67 -7.29
CA GLN A 251 -16.70 2.55 -6.39
C GLN A 251 -15.56 2.30 -5.40
N THR A 252 -14.32 2.31 -5.92
CA THR A 252 -13.12 2.20 -5.07
C THR A 252 -12.96 3.41 -4.16
N PHE A 253 -13.19 4.63 -4.67
CA PHE A 253 -13.10 5.83 -3.85
C PHE A 253 -14.13 5.83 -2.71
N GLU A 254 -15.39 5.49 -2.99
CA GLU A 254 -16.42 5.38 -1.97
C GLU A 254 -16.09 4.32 -0.92
N HIS A 255 -15.54 3.18 -1.33
CA HIS A 255 -15.15 2.12 -0.41
C HIS A 255 -14.02 2.56 0.52
N GLN A 256 -13.02 3.27 -0.01
CA GLN A 256 -11.96 3.89 0.80
C GLN A 256 -12.52 4.89 1.81
N VAL A 257 -13.48 5.72 1.40
CA VAL A 257 -14.16 6.68 2.29
C VAL A 257 -14.92 5.96 3.41
N LEU A 258 -15.65 4.88 3.09
CA LEU A 258 -16.38 4.09 4.08
C LEU A 258 -15.44 3.42 5.10
N ILE A 259 -14.34 2.82 4.65
CA ILE A 259 -13.29 2.25 5.51
C ILE A 259 -12.72 3.32 6.44
N GLN A 260 -12.38 4.48 5.89
CA GLN A 260 -11.78 5.54 6.67
C GLN A 260 -12.76 6.15 7.68
N HIS A 261 -14.04 6.30 7.29
CA HIS A 261 -15.10 6.77 8.18
C HIS A 261 -15.37 5.76 9.31
N ARG A 262 -15.37 4.46 9.01
CA ARG A 262 -15.45 3.37 10.00
C ARG A 262 -14.33 3.51 11.03
N ASN A 263 -13.07 3.61 10.57
CA ASN A 263 -11.91 3.72 11.46
C ASN A 263 -11.95 4.95 12.37
N VAL A 264 -12.36 6.11 11.84
CA VAL A 264 -12.50 7.34 12.64
C VAL A 264 -13.63 7.20 13.65
N THR A 265 -14.78 6.67 13.23
CA THR A 265 -15.93 6.47 14.11
C THR A 265 -15.62 5.45 15.21
N GLU A 266 -14.89 4.38 14.90
CA GLU A 266 -14.40 3.41 15.90
C GLU A 266 -13.47 4.05 16.93
N LYS A 267 -12.54 4.91 16.48
CA LYS A 267 -11.64 5.67 17.35
C LYS A 267 -12.43 6.60 18.27
N ASP A 268 -13.40 7.35 17.75
CA ASP A 268 -14.24 8.26 18.54
C ASP A 268 -15.10 7.50 19.55
N VAL A 269 -15.68 6.36 19.14
CA VAL A 269 -16.42 5.43 20.02
C VAL A 269 -15.52 4.92 21.15
N SER A 270 -14.26 4.57 20.85
CA SER A 270 -13.28 4.14 21.85
C SER A 270 -12.93 5.27 22.83
N ASN A 271 -12.65 6.47 22.31
CA ASN A 271 -12.35 7.64 23.13
C ASN A 271 -13.52 8.00 24.07
N MET A 272 -14.75 8.05 23.56
CA MET A 272 -15.92 8.31 24.38
C MET A 272 -16.19 7.20 25.41
N LYS A 273 -15.91 5.92 25.08
CA LYS A 273 -15.97 4.83 26.06
C LYS A 273 -14.97 5.04 27.21
N ASN A 274 -13.76 5.49 26.88
CA ASN A 274 -12.73 5.78 27.87
C ASN A 274 -13.10 6.98 28.75
N GLU A 275 -13.59 8.08 28.16
CA GLU A 275 -14.10 9.24 28.89
C GLU A 275 -15.28 8.86 29.80
N LEU A 276 -16.21 8.05 29.29
CA LEU A 276 -17.35 7.56 30.08
C LEU A 276 -16.89 6.68 31.26
N LYS A 277 -15.84 5.89 31.10
CA LYS A 277 -15.25 5.07 32.18
C LYS A 277 -14.66 5.94 33.29
N ILE A 278 -14.01 7.05 32.92
CA ILE A 278 -13.47 8.03 33.88
C ILE A 278 -14.61 8.72 34.64
N LEU A 279 -15.63 9.18 33.92
CA LEU A 279 -16.78 9.88 34.51
C LEU A 279 -17.68 8.99 35.38
N LYS A 280 -17.69 7.67 35.16
CA LYS A 280 -18.42 6.72 36.01
C LYS A 280 -17.79 6.51 37.40
N ARG A 281 -16.52 6.89 37.57
CA ARG A 281 -15.81 6.82 38.87
C ARG A 281 -16.06 8.02 39.77
N ASP A 282 -16.63 9.11 39.24
CA ASP A 282 -16.94 10.34 39.97
C ASP A 282 -18.45 10.48 40.18
N GLN A 283 -18.90 10.55 41.44
CA GLN A 283 -20.33 10.55 41.82
C GLN A 283 -20.94 11.96 41.96
N SER A 284 -20.30 13.03 41.48
CA SER A 284 -20.83 14.39 41.60
C SER A 284 -22.15 14.61 40.83
N LYS A 285 -23.09 15.40 41.40
CA LYS A 285 -24.38 15.77 40.76
C LYS A 285 -24.21 16.49 39.41
N HIS A 286 -23.14 17.27 39.23
CA HIS A 286 -22.82 17.98 37.98
C HIS A 286 -22.49 17.01 36.82
N ASN A 287 -21.81 15.90 37.12
CA ASN A 287 -21.40 14.90 36.13
C ASN A 287 -22.55 13.99 35.66
N LYS A 288 -23.68 13.93 36.38
CA LYS A 288 -24.84 13.11 35.99
C LYS A 288 -25.45 13.57 34.65
N ARG A 289 -25.58 14.88 34.43
CA ARG A 289 -26.13 15.45 33.18
C ARG A 289 -25.15 15.32 32.01
N PHE A 290 -23.85 15.49 32.27
CA PHE A 290 -22.79 15.33 31.28
C PHE A 290 -22.67 13.86 30.83
N ARG A 291 -22.71 12.91 31.78
CA ARG A 291 -22.75 11.47 31.54
C ARG A 291 -23.94 11.07 30.66
N GLY A 292 -25.14 11.59 30.93
CA GLY A 292 -26.32 11.32 30.11
C GLY A 292 -26.17 11.80 28.66
N ARG A 293 -25.58 12.98 28.43
CA ARG A 293 -25.28 13.48 27.07
C ARG A 293 -24.23 12.63 26.37
N LEU A 294 -23.17 12.25 27.07
CA LEU A 294 -22.09 11.42 26.51
C LEU A 294 -22.58 10.00 26.18
N GLU A 295 -23.41 9.40 27.03
CA GLU A 295 -24.05 8.11 26.75
C GLU A 295 -25.00 8.19 25.55
N GLY A 296 -25.74 9.29 25.41
CA GLY A 296 -26.55 9.57 24.22
C GLY A 296 -25.72 9.68 22.93
N ARG A 297 -24.63 10.46 22.97
CA ARG A 297 -23.68 10.57 21.83
C ARG A 297 -23.07 9.22 21.47
N LEU A 298 -22.69 8.43 22.48
CA LEU A 298 -22.11 7.10 22.29
C LEU A 298 -23.10 6.11 21.67
N ARG A 299 -24.39 6.17 22.03
CA ARG A 299 -25.44 5.38 21.37
C ARG A 299 -25.61 5.78 19.91
N ASN A 300 -25.68 7.08 19.63
CA ASN A 300 -25.84 7.59 18.26
C ASN A 300 -24.65 7.23 17.37
N MET A 301 -23.42 7.35 17.88
CA MET A 301 -22.20 6.99 17.13
C MET A 301 -22.05 5.48 16.94
N ARG A 302 -22.56 4.64 17.85
CA ARG A 302 -22.66 3.18 17.63
C ARG A 302 -23.65 2.84 16.52
N MET A 303 -24.84 3.45 16.51
CA MET A 303 -25.81 3.24 15.42
C MET A 303 -25.27 3.74 14.07
N ALA A 304 -24.49 4.83 14.05
CA ALA A 304 -23.81 5.28 12.85
C ALA A 304 -22.78 4.25 12.36
N LEU A 305 -21.98 3.68 13.27
CA LEU A 305 -21.00 2.64 12.95
C LEU A 305 -21.67 1.37 12.40
N GLU A 306 -22.75 0.90 13.03
CA GLU A 306 -23.54 -0.25 12.56
C GLU A 306 -24.12 -0.02 11.15
N ASN A 307 -24.56 1.21 10.85
CA ASN A 307 -25.05 1.56 9.52
C ASN A 307 -23.93 1.56 8.46
N VAL A 308 -22.72 1.99 8.83
CA VAL A 308 -21.55 1.94 7.94
C VAL A 308 -21.13 0.49 7.68
N ASP A 309 -21.08 -0.33 8.73
CA ASP A 309 -20.78 -1.77 8.62
C ASP A 309 -21.80 -2.49 7.74
N ARG A 310 -23.10 -2.21 7.92
CA ARG A 310 -24.16 -2.74 7.06
C ARG A 310 -23.97 -2.33 5.59
N ARG A 311 -23.67 -1.05 5.32
CA ARG A 311 -23.40 -0.55 3.95
C ARG A 311 -22.19 -1.24 3.31
N MET A 312 -21.15 -1.53 4.09
CA MET A 312 -19.98 -2.28 3.64
C MET A 312 -20.33 -3.75 3.34
N GLN A 313 -21.03 -4.44 4.23
CA GLN A 313 -21.46 -5.84 4.06
C GLN A 313 -22.41 -6.03 2.88
N GLU A 314 -23.35 -5.11 2.66
CA GLU A 314 -24.26 -5.14 1.50
C GLU A 314 -23.50 -5.05 0.17
N ARG A 315 -22.39 -4.29 0.12
CA ARG A 315 -21.53 -4.21 -1.07
C ARG A 315 -20.77 -5.49 -1.32
N GLU A 316 -20.17 -6.07 -0.29
CA GLU A 316 -19.49 -7.36 -0.40
C GLU A 316 -20.46 -8.46 -0.85
N SER A 317 -21.67 -8.49 -0.28
CA SER A 317 -22.73 -9.41 -0.68
C SER A 317 -23.16 -9.23 -2.15
N LYS A 318 -23.36 -7.98 -2.62
CA LYS A 318 -23.70 -7.68 -4.01
C LYS A 318 -22.56 -7.98 -4.98
N HIS A 319 -21.31 -7.63 -4.63
CA HIS A 319 -20.11 -7.97 -5.40
C HIS A 319 -20.01 -9.50 -5.56
N ASN A 320 -20.14 -10.24 -4.46
CA ASN A 320 -20.16 -11.70 -4.45
C ASN A 320 -21.34 -12.28 -5.26
N LYS A 321 -22.52 -11.65 -5.23
CA LYS A 321 -23.69 -12.06 -6.04
C LYS A 321 -23.47 -11.82 -7.54
N ARG A 322 -22.88 -10.69 -7.92
CA ARG A 322 -22.53 -10.36 -9.32
C ARG A 322 -21.46 -11.31 -9.85
N LEU A 323 -20.44 -11.59 -9.03
CA LEU A 323 -19.40 -12.58 -9.30
C LEU A 323 -20.00 -13.98 -9.47
N ARG A 324 -20.92 -14.41 -8.57
CA ARG A 324 -21.65 -15.68 -8.69
C ARG A 324 -22.48 -15.78 -9.98
N MET A 325 -23.16 -14.70 -10.39
CA MET A 325 -23.92 -14.67 -11.65
C MET A 325 -23.00 -14.73 -12.87
N GLN A 326 -21.86 -14.03 -12.86
CA GLN A 326 -20.85 -14.14 -13.90
C GLN A 326 -20.24 -15.54 -13.97
N PHE A 327 -19.91 -16.16 -12.83
CA PHE A 327 -19.45 -17.55 -12.76
C PHE A 327 -20.50 -18.57 -13.22
N ARG A 328 -21.80 -18.29 -13.00
CA ARG A 328 -22.88 -19.16 -13.50
C ARG A 328 -23.02 -19.05 -15.02
N ARG A 329 -22.85 -17.86 -15.59
CA ARG A 329 -22.79 -17.67 -17.05
C ARG A 329 -21.56 -18.38 -17.64
N LEU A 330 -20.38 -18.16 -17.05
CA LEU A 330 -19.13 -18.82 -17.47
C LEU A 330 -19.24 -20.35 -17.42
N ARG A 331 -19.77 -20.94 -16.35
CA ARG A 331 -20.00 -22.39 -16.27
C ARG A 331 -20.99 -22.92 -17.30
N ASN A 332 -22.02 -22.15 -17.66
CA ASN A 332 -22.94 -22.55 -18.71
C ASN A 332 -22.26 -22.50 -20.09
N THR A 333 -21.40 -21.51 -20.32
CA THR A 333 -20.59 -21.41 -21.55
C THR A 333 -19.53 -22.52 -21.62
N GLU A 334 -18.89 -22.86 -20.51
CA GLU A 334 -17.94 -23.96 -20.37
C GLU A 334 -18.59 -25.31 -20.68
N LYS A 335 -19.78 -25.60 -20.12
CA LYS A 335 -20.55 -26.81 -20.45
C LYS A 335 -20.98 -26.88 -21.91
N ALA A 336 -21.34 -25.73 -22.51
CA ALA A 336 -21.64 -25.67 -23.93
C ALA A 336 -20.39 -25.98 -24.78
N LEU A 337 -19.24 -25.45 -24.37
CA LEU A 337 -17.95 -25.67 -25.02
C LEU A 337 -17.48 -27.13 -24.88
N GLU A 338 -17.67 -27.76 -23.72
CA GLU A 338 -17.38 -29.18 -23.50
C GLU A 338 -18.24 -30.10 -24.38
N ASN A 339 -19.53 -29.79 -24.53
CA ASN A 339 -20.41 -30.54 -25.42
C ASN A 339 -20.00 -30.42 -26.90
N VAL A 340 -19.58 -29.22 -27.32
CA VAL A 340 -19.03 -29.00 -28.67
C VAL A 340 -17.70 -29.76 -28.83
N ASN A 341 -16.80 -29.69 -27.85
CA ASN A 341 -15.52 -30.41 -27.86
C ASN A 341 -15.69 -31.93 -27.91
N ARG A 342 -16.69 -32.49 -27.22
CA ARG A 342 -17.03 -33.92 -27.30
C ARG A 342 -17.49 -34.30 -28.70
N GLY A 343 -18.37 -33.51 -29.31
CA GLY A 343 -18.80 -33.72 -30.70
C GLY A 343 -17.67 -33.59 -31.73
N ILE A 344 -16.71 -32.70 -31.49
CA ILE A 344 -15.49 -32.58 -32.31
C ILE A 344 -14.59 -33.82 -32.13
N ARG A 345 -14.39 -34.29 -30.89
CA ARG A 345 -13.54 -35.46 -30.60
C ARG A 345 -14.05 -36.74 -31.25
N GLU A 346 -15.37 -36.95 -31.26
CA GLU A 346 -16.01 -38.08 -31.94
C GLU A 346 -15.81 -38.00 -33.47
N ARG A 347 -15.92 -36.80 -34.06
CA ARG A 347 -15.66 -36.59 -35.50
C ARG A 347 -14.19 -36.77 -35.87
N VAL A 348 -13.27 -36.31 -35.02
CA VAL A 348 -11.81 -36.48 -35.23
C VAL A 348 -11.38 -37.94 -35.15
N ALA A 349 -11.95 -38.73 -34.24
CA ALA A 349 -11.68 -40.17 -34.17
C ALA A 349 -12.14 -40.90 -35.44
N LEU A 350 -13.30 -40.55 -35.99
CA LEU A 350 -13.79 -41.07 -37.27
C LEU A 350 -12.89 -40.66 -38.44
N THR A 351 -12.37 -39.42 -38.42
CA THR A 351 -11.50 -38.88 -39.48
C THR A 351 -10.13 -39.58 -39.49
N LYS A 352 -9.55 -39.87 -38.31
CA LYS A 352 -8.32 -40.66 -38.19
C LYS A 352 -8.48 -42.11 -38.66
N LEU A 353 -9.63 -42.73 -38.40
CA LEU A 353 -9.92 -44.09 -38.85
C LEU A 353 -9.98 -44.16 -40.39
N VAL A 354 -10.63 -43.17 -41.01
CA VAL A 354 -10.74 -43.05 -42.47
C VAL A 354 -9.38 -42.70 -43.10
N GLN A 355 -8.58 -41.81 -42.49
CA GLN A 355 -7.23 -41.49 -42.97
C GLN A 355 -6.28 -42.71 -42.94
N ASN A 356 -6.30 -43.50 -41.87
CA ASN A 356 -5.50 -44.72 -41.79
C ASN A 356 -5.96 -45.77 -42.81
N GLY A 357 -7.27 -45.86 -43.07
CA GLY A 357 -7.82 -46.69 -44.15
C GLY A 357 -7.33 -46.24 -45.53
N MET A 358 -7.38 -44.94 -45.84
CA MET A 358 -6.91 -44.41 -47.13
C MET A 358 -5.40 -44.57 -47.34
N LEU A 359 -4.58 -44.45 -46.28
CA LEU A 359 -3.13 -44.71 -46.35
C LEU A 359 -2.84 -46.19 -46.63
N PHE A 360 -3.63 -47.11 -46.05
CA PHE A 360 -3.53 -48.54 -46.32
C PHE A 360 -3.89 -48.86 -47.78
N PHE A 361 -4.99 -48.29 -48.30
CA PHE A 361 -5.37 -48.43 -49.71
C PHE A 361 -4.35 -47.82 -50.66
N GLY A 362 -3.75 -46.67 -50.32
CA GLY A 362 -2.69 -46.04 -51.08
C GLY A 362 -1.41 -46.89 -51.13
N TYR A 363 -1.03 -47.51 -50.01
CA TYR A 363 0.10 -48.45 -49.95
C TYR A 363 -0.15 -49.70 -50.80
N CYS A 364 -1.36 -50.27 -50.74
CA CYS A 364 -1.76 -51.38 -51.60
C CYS A 364 -1.78 -51.01 -53.09
N PHE A 365 -2.16 -49.78 -53.45
CA PHE A 365 -2.18 -49.31 -54.83
C PHE A 365 -0.77 -49.10 -55.40
N ILE A 366 0.17 -48.57 -54.59
CA ILE A 366 1.58 -48.37 -54.98
C ILE A 366 2.28 -49.70 -55.26
N MET A 367 1.96 -50.75 -54.48
CA MET A 367 2.51 -52.09 -54.71
C MET A 367 1.92 -52.81 -55.94
N CYS A 368 0.84 -52.29 -56.53
CA CYS A 368 0.17 -52.88 -57.68
C CYS A 368 0.38 -52.13 -59.00
N SER A 369 1.12 -51.01 -59.02
CA SER A 369 1.30 -50.21 -60.24
C SER A 369 2.71 -50.36 -60.83
N GLU A 370 2.97 -51.47 -61.52
CA GLU A 370 3.87 -51.41 -62.68
C GLU A 370 3.12 -50.73 -63.83
N GLY A 371 3.54 -49.50 -64.14
CA GLY A 371 3.18 -48.79 -65.37
C GLY A 371 1.82 -48.07 -65.36
N LEU A 372 1.82 -46.75 -65.17
CA LEU A 372 1.04 -45.84 -66.03
C LEU A 372 1.44 -44.36 -65.87
N ARG A 373 1.19 -43.63 -66.95
CA ARG A 373 1.65 -42.28 -67.35
C ARG A 373 1.38 -41.12 -66.37
N ALA A 374 2.32 -40.17 -66.40
CA ALA A 374 2.43 -38.90 -65.67
C ALA A 374 1.33 -37.83 -65.92
N ARG A 375 0.08 -38.19 -66.25
CA ARG A 375 -1.03 -37.23 -66.44
C ARG A 375 -2.02 -37.14 -65.27
N LEU A 376 -1.82 -37.91 -64.20
CA LEU A 376 -2.63 -37.85 -62.97
C LEU A 376 -1.85 -37.28 -61.76
N PHE A 377 -0.60 -36.87 -61.95
CA PHE A 377 0.28 -36.41 -60.85
C PHE A 377 0.00 -34.98 -60.38
N VAL A 378 -0.47 -34.11 -61.27
CA VAL A 378 -0.69 -32.68 -60.99
C VAL A 378 -1.91 -32.44 -60.07
N PRO A 379 -3.07 -33.11 -60.24
CA PRO A 379 -4.20 -32.95 -59.33
C PRO A 379 -3.91 -33.45 -57.90
N TRP A 380 -3.10 -34.51 -57.76
CA TRP A 380 -2.73 -35.07 -56.45
C TRP A 380 -1.73 -34.21 -55.69
N LEU A 381 -0.80 -33.54 -56.38
CA LEU A 381 0.08 -32.53 -55.77
C LEU A 381 -0.69 -31.29 -55.29
N ILE A 382 -1.74 -30.87 -56.02
CA ILE A 382 -2.63 -29.78 -55.60
C ILE A 382 -3.45 -30.20 -54.37
N ILE A 383 -3.95 -31.43 -54.29
CA ILE A 383 -4.67 -31.94 -53.12
C ILE A 383 -3.73 -32.05 -51.90
N LEU A 384 -2.49 -32.52 -52.07
CA LEU A 384 -1.51 -32.54 -50.98
C LEU A 384 -1.08 -31.13 -50.55
N PHE A 385 -0.98 -30.17 -51.48
CA PHE A 385 -0.70 -28.76 -51.18
C PHE A 385 -1.88 -28.11 -50.43
N LEU A 386 -3.12 -28.40 -50.83
CA LEU A 386 -4.33 -27.94 -50.13
C LEU A 386 -4.50 -28.62 -48.77
N CYS A 387 -4.12 -29.89 -48.61
CA CYS A 387 -4.11 -30.59 -47.33
C CYS A 387 -3.01 -30.08 -46.38
N ASN A 388 -1.84 -29.66 -46.89
CA ASN A 388 -0.81 -28.98 -46.09
C ASN A 388 -1.19 -27.53 -45.72
N CYS A 389 -2.05 -26.87 -46.51
CA CYS A 389 -2.66 -25.59 -46.13
C CYS A 389 -3.70 -25.72 -45.00
N PHE A 390 -4.26 -26.91 -44.75
CA PHE A 390 -5.14 -27.15 -43.61
C PHE A 390 -4.38 -27.43 -42.29
N THR A 391 -3.09 -27.77 -42.36
CA THR A 391 -2.23 -27.94 -41.16
C THR A 391 -1.53 -26.65 -40.71
N SER A 392 -1.63 -25.55 -41.47
CA SER A 392 -1.03 -24.25 -41.13
C SER A 392 -2.03 -23.17 -40.70
N LEU A 393 -3.32 -23.51 -40.59
CA LEU A 393 -4.35 -22.63 -40.01
C LEU A 393 -4.69 -23.05 -38.57
N ASP A 394 -3.69 -23.03 -37.68
CA ASP A 394 -3.92 -22.79 -36.25
C ASP A 394 -3.30 -21.45 -35.81
N PRO A 395 -3.86 -20.30 -36.21
CA PRO A 395 -3.66 -19.06 -35.51
C PRO A 395 -4.96 -18.75 -34.77
N ARG A 396 -5.08 -19.24 -33.53
CA ARG A 396 -5.75 -18.58 -32.38
C ARG A 396 -6.19 -19.63 -31.38
N SER A 397 -5.22 -20.18 -30.67
CA SER A 397 -5.39 -20.36 -29.22
C SER A 397 -5.74 -18.98 -28.64
N PHE A 398 -7.04 -18.80 -28.41
CA PHE A 398 -7.71 -17.62 -27.87
C PHE A 398 -7.20 -17.34 -26.45
N GLU A 399 -6.01 -16.73 -26.35
CA GLU A 399 -5.47 -16.15 -25.13
C GLU A 399 -5.98 -14.71 -24.99
N TYR A 400 -7.30 -14.55 -24.91
CA TYR A 400 -7.92 -13.31 -24.43
C TYR A 400 -9.27 -13.62 -23.78
N GLY A 401 -9.24 -14.06 -22.51
CA GLY A 401 -10.46 -14.30 -21.76
C GLY A 401 -10.23 -14.90 -20.38
N SER A 402 -10.17 -14.03 -19.35
CA SER A 402 -10.05 -14.34 -17.91
C SER A 402 -8.66 -14.78 -17.43
N VAL A 403 -7.77 -13.80 -17.22
CA VAL A 403 -6.59 -14.03 -16.36
C VAL A 403 -7.11 -14.23 -14.94
N GLY A 404 -7.00 -15.45 -14.41
CA GLY A 404 -7.31 -15.75 -13.01
C GLY A 404 -6.53 -14.85 -12.04
N PRO A 405 -6.97 -14.71 -10.79
CA PRO A 405 -6.37 -13.78 -9.83
C PRO A 405 -4.96 -14.17 -9.36
N TYR A 406 -4.41 -15.27 -9.87
CA TYR A 406 -3.08 -15.78 -9.58
C TYR A 406 -2.48 -16.49 -10.79
N GLN A 407 -1.16 -16.62 -10.83
CA GLN A 407 -0.41 -17.31 -11.89
C GLN A 407 0.63 -18.24 -11.27
N SER A 408 0.78 -19.44 -11.82
CA SER A 408 1.84 -20.36 -11.40
C SER A 408 3.22 -19.77 -11.75
N ILE A 409 4.11 -19.68 -10.76
CA ILE A 409 5.49 -19.22 -10.95
C ILE A 409 6.50 -20.36 -10.93
N GLY A 410 6.07 -21.60 -10.72
CA GLY A 410 6.89 -22.79 -10.93
C GLY A 410 6.66 -23.90 -9.91
N CYS A 411 7.47 -24.96 -10.05
CA CYS A 411 7.52 -26.10 -9.16
C CYS A 411 8.83 -26.10 -8.38
N TYR A 412 8.76 -26.18 -7.06
CA TYR A 412 9.92 -26.04 -6.17
C TYR A 412 9.99 -27.15 -5.14
N LYS A 413 11.21 -27.57 -4.79
CA LYS A 413 11.44 -28.60 -3.78
C LYS A 413 11.01 -28.09 -2.40
N ASP A 414 10.55 -29.02 -1.58
CA ASP A 414 10.19 -28.77 -0.20
C ASP A 414 10.74 -29.88 0.70
N PHE A 415 10.95 -29.57 1.98
CA PHE A 415 11.52 -30.51 2.95
C PHE A 415 10.83 -30.34 4.32
N ASN A 416 11.28 -31.10 5.31
CA ASN A 416 10.76 -31.01 6.68
C ASN A 416 10.91 -29.59 7.27
N ASP A 417 12.03 -28.92 7.00
CA ASP A 417 12.13 -27.46 7.11
C ASP A 417 11.48 -26.88 5.84
N ARG A 418 10.27 -26.35 5.98
CA ARG A 418 9.42 -26.00 4.83
C ARG A 418 9.96 -24.75 4.14
N ALA A 419 9.92 -24.71 2.80
CA ALA A 419 10.23 -23.50 2.04
C ALA A 419 9.13 -22.44 2.21
N ILE A 420 7.87 -22.89 2.33
CA ILE A 420 6.71 -22.07 2.64
C ILE A 420 5.92 -22.80 3.73
N PRO A 421 5.61 -22.14 4.85
CA PRO A 421 4.89 -22.80 5.95
C PRO A 421 3.44 -23.11 5.60
N THR A 422 2.89 -24.09 6.30
CA THR A 422 1.51 -24.56 6.10
C THR A 422 0.49 -23.55 6.56
N LEU A 423 -0.65 -23.49 5.86
CA LEU A 423 -1.88 -22.86 6.35
C LEU A 423 -2.91 -23.89 6.85
N GLU A 424 -2.61 -25.18 6.75
CA GLU A 424 -3.53 -26.24 7.21
C GLU A 424 -3.84 -26.07 8.70
N GLY A 425 -5.13 -26.15 9.05
CA GLY A 425 -5.61 -25.94 10.42
C GLY A 425 -5.63 -24.49 10.89
N GLN A 426 -5.11 -23.53 10.11
CA GLN A 426 -5.10 -22.11 10.47
C GLN A 426 -6.28 -21.31 9.88
N ASP A 427 -6.97 -21.84 8.86
CA ASP A 427 -8.14 -21.21 8.27
C ASP A 427 -9.26 -22.21 8.05
N SER A 428 -10.46 -21.87 8.50
CA SER A 428 -11.64 -22.72 8.36
C SER A 428 -12.03 -23.01 6.91
N ILE A 429 -11.53 -22.22 5.94
CA ILE A 429 -11.75 -22.50 4.51
C ILE A 429 -10.97 -23.74 4.03
N LEU A 430 -9.91 -24.14 4.75
CA LEU A 430 -9.08 -25.32 4.49
C LEU A 430 -9.65 -26.52 5.26
N ASP A 431 -10.89 -26.85 4.94
CA ASP A 431 -11.67 -27.94 5.53
C ASP A 431 -11.23 -29.34 5.05
N GLY A 432 -11.53 -30.36 5.84
CA GLY A 432 -11.29 -31.77 5.47
C GLY A 432 -9.82 -32.13 5.27
N LYS A 433 -9.58 -33.36 4.79
CA LYS A 433 -8.23 -33.83 4.45
C LYS A 433 -7.77 -33.17 3.15
N TYR A 434 -6.57 -32.58 3.16
CA TYR A 434 -6.07 -31.79 2.03
C TYR A 434 -6.06 -32.58 0.72
N ASN A 435 -5.73 -33.88 0.74
CA ASN A 435 -5.59 -34.75 -0.43
C ASN A 435 -6.92 -35.16 -1.10
N ALA A 436 -8.05 -34.85 -0.47
CA ALA A 436 -9.39 -35.09 -1.01
C ALA A 436 -10.19 -33.78 -1.13
N ARG A 437 -9.56 -32.63 -0.85
CA ARG A 437 -10.22 -31.33 -0.80
C ARG A 437 -10.50 -30.81 -2.20
N SER A 438 -11.78 -30.73 -2.56
CA SER A 438 -12.19 -30.07 -3.80
C SER A 438 -11.79 -28.59 -3.82
N ASN A 439 -11.35 -28.08 -4.98
CA ASN A 439 -10.94 -26.69 -5.18
C ASN A 439 -9.79 -26.26 -4.27
N SER A 440 -8.82 -27.16 -4.06
CA SER A 440 -7.68 -26.96 -3.17
C SER A 440 -6.91 -25.67 -3.48
N ILE A 441 -6.63 -25.39 -4.76
CA ILE A 441 -5.94 -24.19 -5.25
C ILE A 441 -6.71 -22.92 -4.88
N GLU A 442 -8.01 -22.86 -5.20
CA GLU A 442 -8.85 -21.68 -4.93
C GLU A 442 -9.03 -21.43 -3.42
N LYS A 443 -9.18 -22.50 -2.62
CA LYS A 443 -9.26 -22.39 -1.16
C LYS A 443 -7.94 -21.89 -0.58
N CYS A 444 -6.81 -22.39 -1.06
CA CYS A 444 -5.49 -21.94 -0.63
C CYS A 444 -5.24 -20.47 -1.02
N TYR A 445 -5.56 -20.10 -2.26
CA TYR A 445 -5.54 -18.71 -2.71
C TYR A 445 -6.33 -17.79 -1.79
N ARG A 446 -7.57 -18.14 -1.44
CA ARG A 446 -8.42 -17.33 -0.56
C ARG A 446 -7.86 -17.22 0.85
N ALA A 447 -7.33 -18.31 1.41
CA ALA A 447 -6.71 -18.32 2.73
C ALA A 447 -5.48 -17.39 2.78
N ALA A 448 -4.64 -17.43 1.74
CA ALA A 448 -3.48 -16.56 1.58
C ALA A 448 -3.88 -15.09 1.38
N LYS A 449 -4.82 -14.83 0.46
CA LYS A 449 -5.30 -13.47 0.16
C LYS A 449 -5.95 -12.80 1.37
N LYS A 450 -6.71 -13.56 2.18
CA LYS A 450 -7.33 -13.07 3.42
C LYS A 450 -6.30 -12.53 4.42
N ARG A 451 -5.07 -13.06 4.39
CA ARG A 451 -3.92 -12.62 5.20
C ARG A 451 -3.03 -11.58 4.49
N GLY A 452 -3.44 -11.12 3.31
CA GLY A 452 -2.67 -10.17 2.50
C GLY A 452 -1.37 -10.73 1.90
N PHE A 453 -1.21 -12.05 1.87
CA PHE A 453 -0.02 -12.68 1.30
C PHE A 453 -0.01 -12.58 -0.23
N GLN A 454 1.19 -12.49 -0.83
CA GLN A 454 1.36 -12.34 -2.28
C GLN A 454 1.66 -13.66 -2.99
N VAL A 455 2.07 -14.68 -2.26
CA VAL A 455 2.46 -15.99 -2.81
C VAL A 455 1.83 -17.09 -1.98
N PHE A 456 1.26 -18.10 -2.63
CA PHE A 456 0.80 -19.34 -2.00
C PHE A 456 1.30 -20.55 -2.78
N ALA A 457 1.26 -21.71 -2.16
CA ALA A 457 1.62 -22.96 -2.79
C ALA A 457 0.64 -24.08 -2.42
N VAL A 458 0.51 -25.02 -3.35
CA VAL A 458 -0.21 -26.27 -3.15
C VAL A 458 0.77 -27.42 -3.31
N GLN A 459 0.74 -28.37 -2.38
CA GLN A 459 1.59 -29.56 -2.39
C GLN A 459 0.73 -30.83 -2.38
N ASN A 460 1.20 -31.84 -3.11
CA ASN A 460 0.73 -33.22 -3.06
C ASN A 460 -0.81 -33.40 -2.99
N GLY A 461 -1.54 -32.76 -3.90
CA GLY A 461 -2.99 -32.94 -4.06
C GLY A 461 -3.84 -32.06 -3.14
N GLY A 462 -3.30 -30.96 -2.62
CA GLY A 462 -4.12 -29.91 -2.01
C GLY A 462 -3.62 -29.30 -0.69
N TRP A 463 -2.46 -29.73 -0.18
CA TRP A 463 -1.88 -29.18 1.04
C TRP A 463 -1.47 -27.73 0.81
N CYS A 464 -2.04 -26.81 1.59
CA CYS A 464 -1.90 -25.39 1.40
C CYS A 464 -0.76 -24.79 2.23
N ALA A 465 0.04 -23.93 1.59
CA ALA A 465 1.11 -23.17 2.23
C ALA A 465 1.16 -21.73 1.74
N SER A 466 1.45 -20.78 2.63
CA SER A 466 1.65 -19.37 2.31
C SER A 466 2.21 -18.62 3.53
N SER A 467 2.87 -17.49 3.30
CA SER A 467 3.30 -16.57 4.37
C SER A 467 3.58 -15.17 3.80
N ALA A 468 3.77 -14.19 4.68
CA ALA A 468 4.21 -12.85 4.30
C ALA A 468 5.60 -12.86 3.62
N PHE A 469 6.44 -13.85 3.94
CA PHE A 469 7.81 -13.99 3.42
C PHE A 469 7.91 -14.97 2.26
N ALA A 470 6.82 -15.64 1.88
CA ALA A 470 6.82 -16.70 0.89
C ALA A 470 7.51 -16.27 -0.41
N ILE A 471 7.33 -15.00 -0.83
CA ILE A 471 7.95 -14.42 -2.02
C ILE A 471 9.49 -14.56 -2.05
N GLY A 472 10.16 -14.53 -0.91
CA GLY A 472 11.61 -14.70 -0.79
C GLY A 472 12.05 -16.14 -0.51
N THR A 473 11.19 -17.00 0.03
CA THR A 473 11.62 -18.30 0.57
C THR A 473 11.26 -19.50 -0.31
N PHE A 474 10.27 -19.39 -1.21
CA PHE A 474 9.81 -20.55 -1.99
C PHE A 474 10.89 -21.19 -2.90
N THR A 475 11.93 -20.45 -3.27
CA THR A 475 13.06 -20.94 -4.07
C THR A 475 14.17 -21.58 -3.24
N ARG A 476 14.07 -21.61 -1.90
CA ARG A 476 15.16 -21.98 -0.98
C ARG A 476 15.85 -23.30 -1.33
N TYR A 477 15.09 -24.31 -1.76
CA TYR A 477 15.62 -25.63 -2.09
C TYR A 477 15.74 -25.89 -3.60
N GLY A 478 15.52 -24.86 -4.42
CA GLY A 478 15.58 -24.94 -5.87
C GLY A 478 14.35 -25.62 -6.50
N LYS A 479 14.43 -25.81 -7.81
CA LYS A 479 13.33 -26.35 -8.63
C LYS A 479 13.10 -27.84 -8.42
N SER A 480 11.85 -28.25 -8.59
CA SER A 480 11.44 -29.66 -8.63
C SER A 480 10.77 -29.99 -9.96
N SER A 481 10.89 -31.23 -10.40
CA SER A 481 10.13 -31.82 -11.52
C SER A 481 8.97 -32.69 -11.03
N ALA A 482 8.75 -32.80 -9.72
CA ALA A 482 7.78 -33.72 -9.15
C ALA A 482 6.34 -33.15 -9.06
N CYS A 483 6.12 -31.86 -9.38
CA CYS A 483 4.76 -31.34 -9.47
C CYS A 483 4.02 -31.96 -10.64
N LYS A 484 2.75 -32.30 -10.40
CA LYS A 484 1.84 -32.78 -11.44
C LYS A 484 1.33 -31.60 -12.29
N SER A 485 0.79 -31.91 -13.46
CA SER A 485 0.19 -30.93 -14.38
C SER A 485 -1.16 -30.38 -13.90
N ASP A 486 -1.74 -30.95 -12.84
CA ASP A 486 -3.00 -30.50 -12.21
C ASP A 486 -2.85 -29.20 -11.41
N GLY A 487 -1.62 -28.76 -11.14
CA GLY A 487 -1.33 -27.56 -10.35
C GLY A 487 -1.41 -27.77 -8.84
N GLU A 488 -1.68 -28.99 -8.36
CA GLU A 488 -1.78 -29.30 -6.93
C GLU A 488 -0.45 -29.76 -6.31
N GLY A 489 0.65 -29.50 -7.03
CA GLY A 489 1.99 -29.87 -6.63
C GLY A 489 2.26 -31.37 -6.74
N GLY A 490 3.23 -31.84 -5.96
CA GLY A 490 3.60 -33.24 -5.91
C GLY A 490 4.20 -33.62 -4.56
N PRO A 491 4.60 -34.88 -4.37
CA PRO A 491 5.29 -35.31 -3.16
C PRO A 491 6.53 -34.45 -2.92
N TRP A 492 6.58 -33.73 -1.80
CA TRP A 492 7.66 -32.79 -1.45
C TRP A 492 7.97 -31.74 -2.54
N ALA A 493 6.96 -31.38 -3.33
CA ALA A 493 7.08 -30.41 -4.41
C ALA A 493 5.91 -29.43 -4.38
N ASN A 494 6.24 -28.16 -4.14
CA ASN A 494 5.30 -27.05 -4.08
C ASN A 494 5.04 -26.53 -5.48
N GLN A 495 3.79 -26.61 -5.94
CA GLN A 495 3.34 -25.77 -7.05
C GLN A 495 3.08 -24.38 -6.48
N VAL A 496 3.90 -23.41 -6.87
CA VAL A 496 3.87 -22.06 -6.29
C VAL A 496 3.15 -21.10 -7.22
N TYR A 497 2.32 -20.26 -6.64
CA TYR A 497 1.46 -19.29 -7.31
C TYR A 497 1.71 -17.89 -6.78
N TYR A 498 1.90 -16.94 -7.69
CA TYR A 498 1.87 -15.51 -7.40
C TYR A 498 0.45 -14.98 -7.52
N ILE A 499 -0.04 -14.30 -6.48
CA ILE A 499 -1.31 -13.58 -6.50
C ILE A 499 -1.10 -12.27 -7.24
N LYS A 500 -1.79 -12.08 -8.37
CA LYS A 500 -1.53 -10.97 -9.29
C LYS A 500 -1.73 -9.62 -8.59
N GLY A 501 -0.63 -8.89 -8.40
CA GLY A 501 -0.58 -7.58 -7.74
C GLY A 501 0.08 -6.47 -8.56
N TYR A 502 0.19 -6.63 -9.89
CA TYR A 502 0.76 -5.63 -10.80
C TYR A 502 -0.28 -5.00 -11.73
N GLN A 503 -0.05 -3.74 -12.10
CA GLN A 503 -0.86 -2.97 -13.04
C GLN A 503 -0.01 -2.51 -14.21
N ALA A 504 -0.54 -2.62 -15.43
CA ALA A 504 0.14 -2.13 -16.63
C ALA A 504 0.12 -0.59 -16.65
N VAL A 505 1.28 0.00 -16.87
CA VAL A 505 1.45 1.46 -17.06
C VAL A 505 1.26 1.80 -18.53
N GLY A 506 1.91 1.04 -19.43
CA GLY A 506 1.83 1.29 -20.86
C GLY A 506 2.94 0.62 -21.65
N CYS A 507 3.08 1.02 -22.92
CA CYS A 507 4.13 0.60 -23.83
C CYS A 507 5.09 1.75 -24.10
N TYR A 508 6.40 1.51 -23.91
CA TYR A 508 7.44 2.53 -23.97
C TYR A 508 8.61 2.06 -24.81
N THR A 509 9.24 2.98 -25.52
CA THR A 509 10.42 2.70 -26.35
C THR A 509 11.62 2.39 -25.46
N ASP A 510 12.45 1.44 -25.88
CA ASP A 510 13.73 1.14 -25.24
C ASP A 510 14.88 1.27 -26.25
N ALA A 511 16.10 1.38 -25.75
CA ALA A 511 17.30 1.56 -26.57
C ALA A 511 18.50 0.80 -26.00
N SER A 512 19.63 0.83 -26.71
CA SER A 512 20.88 0.20 -26.28
C SER A 512 21.37 0.70 -24.91
N ASN A 513 21.19 2.00 -24.64
CA ASN A 513 21.22 2.54 -23.28
C ASN A 513 19.84 2.34 -22.67
N ARG A 514 19.69 1.33 -21.80
CA ARG A 514 18.38 0.83 -21.36
C ARG A 514 17.60 1.89 -20.57
N ALA A 515 16.30 1.98 -20.80
CA ALA A 515 15.39 2.79 -19.99
C ALA A 515 15.23 2.21 -18.57
N VAL A 516 15.26 0.88 -18.47
CA VAL A 516 15.18 0.13 -17.22
C VAL A 516 16.22 -1.00 -17.26
N GLU A 517 17.01 -1.12 -16.21
CA GLU A 517 18.11 -2.09 -16.15
C GLU A 517 17.62 -3.54 -16.13
N THR A 518 18.42 -4.42 -16.73
CA THR A 518 18.10 -5.85 -16.84
C THR A 518 18.08 -6.55 -15.49
N LEU A 519 17.11 -7.45 -15.30
CA LEU A 519 17.13 -8.42 -14.21
C LEU A 519 17.51 -9.83 -14.68
N GLU A 520 17.62 -10.08 -15.99
CA GLU A 520 18.02 -11.38 -16.50
C GLU A 520 19.40 -11.80 -15.94
N GLY A 521 19.50 -13.05 -15.48
CA GLY A 521 20.70 -13.59 -14.82
C GLY A 521 20.91 -13.15 -13.37
N THR A 522 20.07 -12.25 -12.83
CA THR A 522 20.23 -11.74 -11.45
C THR A 522 19.33 -12.42 -10.41
N ASP A 523 18.23 -13.06 -10.83
CA ASP A 523 17.30 -13.78 -9.95
C ASP A 523 16.98 -15.17 -10.49
N SER A 524 17.07 -16.17 -9.59
CA SER A 524 16.76 -17.58 -9.85
C SER A 524 15.36 -17.86 -10.41
N ILE A 525 14.38 -16.96 -10.22
CA ILE A 525 13.03 -17.13 -10.77
C ILE A 525 12.98 -16.83 -12.27
N LEU A 526 13.93 -16.06 -12.80
CA LEU A 526 14.05 -15.75 -14.22
C LEU A 526 14.81 -16.87 -14.93
N ASP A 527 14.17 -18.03 -14.94
CA ASP A 527 14.71 -19.29 -15.39
C ASP A 527 14.49 -19.55 -16.89
N GLY A 528 15.46 -20.19 -17.54
CA GLY A 528 15.37 -20.50 -18.98
C GLY A 528 15.37 -19.25 -19.86
N ALA A 529 15.22 -19.47 -21.18
CA ALA A 529 15.22 -18.39 -22.15
C ALA A 529 13.96 -17.51 -21.99
N TYR A 530 14.14 -16.19 -21.93
CA TYR A 530 13.07 -15.25 -21.64
C TYR A 530 11.89 -15.33 -22.63
N ASN A 531 12.17 -15.66 -23.90
CA ASN A 531 11.18 -15.71 -24.99
C ASN A 531 10.23 -16.91 -24.93
N SER A 532 10.55 -17.91 -24.11
CA SER A 532 9.78 -19.16 -23.97
C SER A 532 9.45 -19.49 -22.51
N ARG A 533 9.88 -18.63 -21.57
CA ARG A 533 9.63 -18.78 -20.15
C ARG A 533 8.13 -18.73 -19.85
N VAL A 534 7.64 -19.73 -19.11
CA VAL A 534 6.24 -19.76 -18.66
C VAL A 534 5.98 -18.62 -17.67
N ASN A 535 4.87 -17.89 -17.87
CA ASN A 535 4.42 -16.76 -17.05
C ASN A 535 5.50 -15.69 -16.82
N PRO A 536 6.09 -15.12 -17.90
CA PRO A 536 7.25 -14.25 -17.79
C PRO A 536 6.94 -12.95 -17.03
N ILE A 537 5.70 -12.44 -17.15
CA ILE A 537 5.25 -11.22 -16.46
C ILE A 537 5.21 -11.43 -14.93
N ALA A 538 4.60 -12.53 -14.45
CA ALA A 538 4.54 -12.81 -13.02
C ALA A 538 5.93 -13.11 -12.44
N LYS A 539 6.78 -13.83 -13.17
CA LYS A 539 8.16 -14.09 -12.74
C LYS A 539 8.98 -12.80 -12.67
N CYS A 540 8.81 -11.90 -13.64
CA CYS A 540 9.46 -10.59 -13.62
C CYS A 540 8.96 -9.72 -12.45
N ALA A 541 7.65 -9.74 -12.18
CA ALA A 541 7.09 -9.07 -11.01
C ALA A 541 7.71 -9.59 -9.70
N VAL A 542 7.82 -10.91 -9.54
CA VAL A 542 8.44 -11.53 -8.34
C VAL A 542 9.91 -11.15 -8.22
N ALA A 543 10.69 -11.20 -9.30
CA ALA A 543 12.09 -10.78 -9.30
C ALA A 543 12.23 -9.29 -8.89
N ALA A 544 11.40 -8.40 -9.44
CA ALA A 544 11.39 -6.99 -9.09
C ALA A 544 11.03 -6.76 -7.60
N MET A 545 10.00 -7.44 -7.09
CA MET A 545 9.60 -7.33 -5.69
C MET A 545 10.65 -7.87 -4.71
N ARG A 546 11.37 -8.95 -5.08
CA ARG A 546 12.50 -9.47 -4.28
C ARG A 546 13.64 -8.48 -4.15
N LYS A 547 13.84 -7.63 -5.17
CA LYS A 547 14.79 -6.52 -5.15
C LYS A 547 14.21 -5.22 -4.55
N GLY A 548 12.96 -5.25 -4.09
CA GLY A 548 12.29 -4.07 -3.51
C GLY A 548 11.86 -3.02 -4.53
N TYR A 549 11.91 -3.31 -5.84
CA TYR A 549 11.51 -2.38 -6.87
C TYR A 549 9.98 -2.33 -7.03
N ASN A 550 9.45 -1.13 -7.25
CA ASN A 550 8.01 -0.89 -7.43
C ASN A 550 7.56 -0.82 -8.89
N MET A 551 8.51 -0.93 -9.83
CA MET A 551 8.25 -0.88 -11.26
C MET A 551 9.15 -1.88 -11.99
N PHE A 552 8.58 -2.57 -12.98
CA PHE A 552 9.32 -3.51 -13.83
C PHE A 552 8.83 -3.40 -15.29
N ALA A 553 9.66 -3.87 -16.21
CA ALA A 553 9.40 -3.90 -17.63
C ALA A 553 9.56 -5.32 -18.17
N VAL A 554 8.72 -5.67 -19.15
CA VAL A 554 8.85 -6.90 -19.94
C VAL A 554 9.03 -6.51 -21.40
N GLN A 555 10.11 -6.99 -22.01
CA GLN A 555 10.47 -6.74 -23.42
C GLN A 555 10.42 -8.03 -24.23
N ASP A 556 10.05 -7.88 -25.50
CA ASP A 556 10.10 -8.90 -26.56
C ASP A 556 9.91 -10.36 -26.14
N GLY A 557 8.74 -10.67 -25.58
CA GLY A 557 8.32 -12.04 -25.27
C GLY A 557 8.63 -12.51 -23.85
N GLY A 558 9.38 -11.74 -23.05
CA GLY A 558 9.55 -12.05 -21.63
C GLY A 558 10.83 -11.55 -20.96
N TRP A 559 11.69 -10.81 -21.67
CA TRP A 559 12.92 -10.27 -21.12
C TRP A 559 12.60 -9.30 -19.99
N CYS A 560 13.14 -9.55 -18.80
CA CYS A 560 12.78 -8.85 -17.57
C CYS A 560 13.77 -7.74 -17.22
N ALA A 561 13.23 -6.58 -16.88
CA ALA A 561 13.99 -5.44 -16.38
C ALA A 561 13.27 -4.77 -15.20
N ALA A 562 14.03 -4.25 -14.24
CA ALA A 562 13.53 -3.45 -13.13
C ALA A 562 14.69 -2.71 -12.43
N SER A 563 14.41 -1.53 -11.89
CA SER A 563 15.37 -0.77 -11.10
C SER A 563 14.65 0.15 -10.11
N SER A 564 15.38 0.67 -9.12
CA SER A 564 14.89 1.71 -8.20
C SER A 564 14.64 3.05 -8.89
N THR A 565 15.32 3.31 -10.01
CA THR A 565 15.17 4.51 -10.85
C THR A 565 14.14 4.36 -11.96
N ALA A 566 13.56 3.16 -12.13
CA ALA A 566 12.58 2.89 -13.18
C ALA A 566 11.42 3.90 -13.18
N PRO A 567 10.86 4.36 -12.04
CA PRO A 567 9.81 5.38 -12.02
C PRO A 567 10.18 6.71 -12.68
N GLN A 568 11.48 7.02 -12.82
CA GLN A 568 12.00 8.23 -13.43
C GLN A 568 12.54 8.01 -14.85
N THR A 569 12.87 6.77 -15.22
CA THR A 569 13.60 6.49 -16.48
C THR A 569 12.82 5.66 -17.49
N PHE A 570 11.72 5.01 -17.09
CA PHE A 570 10.98 4.07 -17.95
C PHE A 570 10.45 4.68 -19.24
N ASP A 571 10.14 5.98 -19.24
CA ASP A 571 9.58 6.73 -20.37
C ASP A 571 10.60 7.66 -21.03
N LYS A 572 11.89 7.52 -20.70
CA LYS A 572 12.99 8.35 -21.23
C LYS A 572 13.02 8.45 -22.76
N TYR A 573 12.59 7.41 -23.47
CA TYR A 573 12.53 7.36 -24.94
C TYR A 573 11.11 7.53 -25.51
N GLY A 574 10.14 7.87 -24.67
CA GLY A 574 8.75 8.09 -25.05
C GLY A 574 7.93 6.80 -25.20
N LYS A 575 6.67 6.97 -25.62
CA LYS A 575 5.72 5.86 -25.85
C LYS A 575 6.09 5.07 -27.10
N SER A 576 5.84 3.77 -27.07
CA SER A 576 5.98 2.88 -28.22
C SER A 576 4.63 2.28 -28.62
N THR A 577 4.48 1.99 -29.92
CA THR A 577 3.37 1.23 -30.49
C THR A 577 3.77 -0.22 -30.83
N THR A 578 5.01 -0.59 -30.58
CA THR A 578 5.61 -1.86 -31.01
C THR A 578 5.34 -3.02 -30.04
N CYS A 579 4.82 -2.75 -28.84
CA CYS A 579 4.45 -3.82 -27.92
C CYS A 579 3.38 -4.73 -28.52
N LYS A 580 3.54 -6.03 -28.32
CA LYS A 580 2.54 -7.04 -28.63
C LYS A 580 1.43 -6.91 -27.57
N GLY A 581 0.16 -7.04 -27.97
CA GLY A 581 -1.01 -6.89 -27.08
C GLY A 581 -1.12 -7.96 -25.98
N ASP A 582 -0.12 -8.82 -25.83
CA ASP A 582 0.01 -9.88 -24.83
C ASP A 582 0.67 -9.40 -23.52
N GLY A 583 1.14 -8.14 -23.49
CA GLY A 583 1.81 -7.55 -22.34
C GLY A 583 3.27 -7.97 -22.17
N LYS A 584 3.86 -8.67 -23.14
CA LYS A 584 5.24 -9.17 -23.06
C LYS A 584 6.23 -8.25 -23.79
N GLY A 585 5.83 -7.02 -24.09
CA GLY A 585 6.61 -6.04 -24.82
C GLY A 585 6.65 -6.33 -26.31
N GLY A 586 7.60 -5.71 -26.97
CA GLY A 586 7.94 -5.96 -28.37
C GLY A 586 9.42 -5.69 -28.61
N PRO A 587 9.90 -5.86 -29.85
CA PRO A 587 11.27 -5.49 -30.21
C PRO A 587 11.56 -4.04 -29.82
N TRP A 588 12.53 -3.84 -28.92
CA TRP A 588 12.89 -2.52 -28.35
C TRP A 588 11.70 -1.75 -27.75
N ALA A 589 10.70 -2.47 -27.22
CA ALA A 589 9.53 -1.88 -26.60
C ALA A 589 9.17 -2.60 -25.30
N ASN A 590 9.12 -1.82 -24.23
CA ASN A 590 8.84 -2.28 -22.87
C ASN A 590 7.35 -2.15 -22.58
N ASN A 591 6.69 -3.26 -22.25
CA ASN A 591 5.48 -3.19 -21.45
C ASN A 591 5.88 -2.94 -20.00
N VAL A 592 5.57 -1.75 -19.48
CA VAL A 592 5.94 -1.32 -18.14
C VAL A 592 4.78 -1.57 -17.19
N TYR A 593 5.12 -2.05 -15.99
CA TYR A 593 4.20 -2.42 -14.94
C TYR A 593 4.62 -1.80 -13.62
N VAL A 594 3.65 -1.38 -12.82
CA VAL A 594 3.86 -1.07 -11.41
C VAL A 594 3.42 -2.26 -10.56
N VAL A 595 4.22 -2.56 -9.55
CA VAL A 595 3.89 -3.49 -8.46
C VAL A 595 3.78 -2.70 -7.18
N ASN A 596 2.96 -3.20 -6.26
CA ASN A 596 3.07 -2.81 -4.88
C ASN A 596 3.96 -3.84 -4.17
N PRO A 597 5.29 -3.62 -4.08
CA PRO A 597 6.13 -4.51 -3.29
C PRO A 597 5.57 -4.49 -1.88
N LEU A 598 5.44 -5.66 -1.26
CA LEU A 598 5.09 -5.75 0.16
C LEU A 598 6.30 -5.24 0.95
N VAL A 599 6.45 -3.91 1.05
CA VAL A 599 7.47 -3.28 1.88
C VAL A 599 7.01 -3.45 3.31
N LEU A 600 7.41 -4.55 3.91
CA LEU A 600 7.18 -4.74 5.33
C LEU A 600 7.93 -3.63 6.07
N PRO A 601 7.27 -2.92 7.00
CA PRO A 601 7.90 -1.87 7.80
C PRO A 601 8.84 -2.46 8.86
N TYR A 602 9.21 -3.74 8.71
CA TYR A 602 10.12 -4.46 9.57
C TYR A 602 10.86 -5.53 8.75
N GLU A 603 12.03 -5.92 9.26
CA GLU A 603 12.86 -6.97 8.67
C GLU A 603 13.45 -7.84 9.76
N THR A 604 13.65 -9.12 9.48
CA THR A 604 14.22 -10.03 10.46
C THR A 604 15.69 -9.70 10.72
N ILE A 605 16.07 -9.61 11.99
CA ILE A 605 17.47 -9.58 12.41
C ILE A 605 18.04 -11.00 12.40
N GLY A 606 17.23 -11.98 12.81
CA GLY A 606 17.62 -13.39 12.88
C GLY A 606 16.88 -14.16 13.95
N CYS A 607 17.37 -15.38 14.21
CA CYS A 607 16.83 -16.29 15.21
C CYS A 607 17.74 -16.35 16.44
N PHE A 608 17.15 -16.20 17.63
CA PHE A 608 17.88 -16.09 18.89
C PHE A 608 17.28 -17.00 19.96
N GLN A 609 18.14 -17.54 20.82
CA GLN A 609 17.71 -18.41 21.93
C GLN A 609 16.91 -17.60 22.96
N ASP A 610 15.94 -18.25 23.59
CA ASP A 610 15.18 -17.72 24.72
C ASP A 610 15.16 -18.76 25.85
N HIS A 611 14.91 -18.30 27.08
CA HIS A 611 14.85 -19.15 28.26
C HIS A 611 13.76 -18.67 29.21
N ASP A 612 13.56 -19.37 30.33
CA ASP A 612 12.62 -18.98 31.38
C ASP A 612 12.88 -17.56 31.90
N ASP A 613 14.15 -17.17 32.08
CA ASP A 613 14.54 -15.75 32.13
C ASP A 613 14.50 -15.21 30.71
N ARG A 614 13.41 -14.55 30.35
CA ARG A 614 13.14 -14.16 28.95
C ARG A 614 14.13 -13.11 28.45
N ALA A 615 14.64 -13.27 27.23
CA ALA A 615 15.45 -12.26 26.55
C ALA A 615 14.65 -10.98 26.26
N LEU A 616 13.35 -11.14 26.01
CA LEU A 616 12.38 -10.07 25.79
C LEU A 616 11.10 -10.39 26.57
N PRO A 617 10.54 -9.42 27.31
CA PRO A 617 9.29 -9.65 28.02
C PRO A 617 8.12 -9.79 27.04
N THR A 618 7.13 -10.58 27.43
CA THR A 618 5.91 -10.79 26.65
C THR A 618 5.09 -9.51 26.51
N LEU A 619 4.35 -9.38 25.39
CA LEU A 619 3.24 -8.44 25.24
C LEU A 619 1.87 -9.12 25.26
N GLU A 620 1.80 -10.44 25.40
CA GLU A 620 0.54 -11.17 25.46
C GLU A 620 -0.34 -10.64 26.60
N GLY A 621 -1.62 -10.41 26.30
CA GLY A 621 -2.58 -9.82 27.25
C GLY A 621 -2.38 -8.32 27.55
N GLN A 622 -1.35 -7.66 27.01
CA GLN A 622 -1.08 -6.23 27.26
C GLN A 622 -1.57 -5.30 26.15
N ASP A 623 -1.81 -5.81 24.94
CA ASP A 623 -2.42 -5.04 23.86
C ASP A 623 -3.64 -5.77 23.28
N PRO A 624 -4.82 -5.12 23.19
CA PRO A 624 -6.02 -5.74 22.62
C PRO A 624 -5.87 -6.23 21.18
N ILE A 625 -4.87 -5.74 20.43
CA ILE A 625 -4.60 -6.24 19.08
C ILE A 625 -4.05 -7.67 19.06
N LEU A 626 -3.46 -8.13 20.18
CA LEU A 626 -2.97 -9.50 20.38
C LEU A 626 -4.11 -10.38 20.91
N ASP A 627 -5.17 -10.48 20.11
CA ASP A 627 -6.36 -11.25 20.42
C ASP A 627 -6.20 -12.75 20.11
N GLY A 628 -6.99 -13.55 20.83
CA GLY A 628 -7.00 -15.01 20.67
C GLY A 628 -5.72 -15.72 21.10
N ASP A 629 -5.69 -17.03 20.88
CA ASP A 629 -4.53 -17.87 21.12
C ASP A 629 -3.40 -17.50 20.16
N TYR A 630 -2.21 -17.26 20.70
CA TYR A 630 -1.05 -16.86 19.93
C TYR A 630 -0.62 -17.91 18.90
N LYS A 631 -0.93 -19.20 19.10
CA LYS A 631 -0.57 -20.27 18.14
C LYS A 631 -1.44 -20.32 16.89
N THR A 632 -2.61 -19.69 16.92
CA THR A 632 -3.62 -19.81 15.86
C THR A 632 -4.17 -18.46 15.39
N ARG A 633 -3.80 -17.36 16.04
CA ARG A 633 -4.25 -16.02 15.67
C ARG A 633 -3.85 -15.68 14.24
N LEU A 634 -4.73 -14.96 13.56
CA LEU A 634 -4.43 -14.39 12.25
C LEU A 634 -3.43 -13.23 12.40
N ASP A 635 -2.46 -13.19 11.48
CA ASP A 635 -1.44 -12.14 11.32
C ASP A 635 -0.57 -11.88 12.57
N PRO A 636 0.00 -12.92 13.21
CA PRO A 636 0.71 -12.76 14.48
C PRO A 636 1.87 -11.77 14.40
N ILE A 637 2.64 -11.80 13.31
CA ILE A 637 3.79 -10.92 13.09
C ILE A 637 3.34 -9.45 12.96
N SER A 638 2.32 -9.19 12.15
CA SER A 638 1.78 -7.84 11.92
C SER A 638 1.16 -7.27 13.19
N LYS A 639 0.43 -8.08 13.96
CA LYS A 639 -0.17 -7.66 15.23
C LYS A 639 0.90 -7.34 16.28
N CYS A 640 1.94 -8.17 16.39
CA CYS A 640 3.05 -7.90 17.29
C CYS A 640 3.82 -6.65 16.89
N PHE A 641 4.11 -6.49 15.60
CA PHE A 641 4.67 -5.26 15.04
C PHE A 641 3.86 -4.02 15.44
N GLN A 642 2.55 -4.05 15.23
CA GLN A 642 1.67 -2.93 15.57
C GLN A 642 1.65 -2.65 17.08
N ALA A 643 1.63 -3.68 17.92
CA ALA A 643 1.70 -3.56 19.37
C ALA A 643 3.02 -2.93 19.84
N ALA A 644 4.14 -3.33 19.23
CA ALA A 644 5.47 -2.78 19.49
C ALA A 644 5.60 -1.33 19.02
N LYS A 645 5.18 -1.04 17.78
CA LYS A 645 5.18 0.31 17.20
C LYS A 645 4.32 1.28 18.01
N LYS A 646 3.15 0.85 18.46
CA LYS A 646 2.26 1.64 19.33
C LYS A 646 2.92 2.05 20.66
N ARG A 647 3.92 1.29 21.12
CA ARG A 647 4.73 1.58 22.31
C ARG A 647 6.03 2.35 22.00
N GLY A 648 6.28 2.67 20.73
CA GLY A 648 7.52 3.31 20.29
C GLY A 648 8.74 2.40 20.38
N PHE A 649 8.56 1.07 20.39
CA PHE A 649 9.67 0.12 20.39
C PHE A 649 10.10 -0.19 18.96
N HIS A 650 11.40 -0.40 18.74
CA HIS A 650 11.99 -0.54 17.40
C HIS A 650 12.35 -2.00 17.07
N ILE A 651 12.25 -2.89 18.06
CA ILE A 651 12.49 -4.33 17.89
C ILE A 651 11.36 -5.10 18.53
N PHE A 652 10.87 -6.12 17.86
CA PHE A 652 9.93 -7.08 18.42
C PHE A 652 10.34 -8.50 18.05
N ALA A 653 9.80 -9.48 18.75
CA ALA A 653 10.07 -10.89 18.53
C ALA A 653 8.78 -11.69 18.50
N ILE A 654 8.80 -12.75 17.69
CA ILE A 654 7.77 -13.77 17.63
C ILE A 654 8.40 -15.09 18.08
N GLN A 655 7.71 -15.80 18.98
CA GLN A 655 8.10 -17.12 19.43
C GLN A 655 6.98 -18.14 19.18
N ASP A 656 7.38 -19.36 18.84
CA ASP A 656 6.54 -20.56 18.74
C ASP A 656 5.11 -20.35 18.21
N GLY A 657 5.00 -19.78 17.00
CA GLY A 657 3.73 -19.69 16.27
C GLY A 657 2.95 -18.40 16.48
N GLY A 658 3.47 -17.42 17.23
CA GLY A 658 2.87 -16.08 17.29
C GLY A 658 2.97 -15.35 18.63
N TRP A 659 3.64 -15.93 19.63
CA TRP A 659 3.83 -15.32 20.94
C TRP A 659 4.68 -14.05 20.80
N CYS A 660 4.11 -12.91 21.16
CA CYS A 660 4.70 -11.60 20.94
C CYS A 660 5.53 -11.14 22.13
N ALA A 661 6.75 -10.66 21.87
CA ALA A 661 7.62 -10.05 22.88
C ALA A 661 8.38 -8.83 22.36
N THR A 662 8.61 -7.85 23.24
CA THR A 662 9.39 -6.64 22.93
C THR A 662 9.62 -5.82 24.21
N SER A 663 10.55 -4.88 24.17
CA SER A 663 10.76 -3.89 25.22
C SER A 663 11.49 -2.66 24.67
N ALA A 664 11.56 -1.59 25.46
CA ALA A 664 12.39 -0.42 25.15
C ALA A 664 13.89 -0.76 25.07
N SER A 665 14.34 -1.79 25.79
CA SER A 665 15.72 -2.27 25.79
C SER A 665 15.97 -3.41 24.80
N ALA A 666 14.98 -3.76 23.98
CA ALA A 666 15.04 -4.95 23.13
C ALA A 666 16.30 -4.99 22.26
N ALA A 667 16.69 -3.83 21.69
CA ALA A 667 17.95 -3.61 20.97
C ALA A 667 19.17 -4.23 21.65
N LYS A 668 19.25 -4.22 22.98
CA LYS A 668 20.39 -4.70 23.74
C LYS A 668 20.22 -6.11 24.30
N THR A 669 18.98 -6.62 24.43
CA THR A 669 18.70 -7.84 25.18
C THR A 669 18.29 -9.03 24.32
N PHE A 670 17.78 -8.82 23.09
CA PHE A 670 17.20 -9.89 22.28
C PHE A 670 18.16 -11.06 21.98
N ASN A 671 19.48 -10.80 21.94
CA ASN A 671 20.51 -11.79 21.62
C ASN A 671 21.33 -12.22 22.85
N ARG A 672 20.86 -11.95 24.08
CA ARG A 672 21.64 -12.24 25.31
C ARG A 672 22.00 -13.72 25.49
N TYR A 673 21.23 -14.63 24.90
CA TYR A 673 21.47 -16.08 24.91
C TYR A 673 22.09 -16.60 23.61
N GLY A 674 22.48 -15.71 22.69
CA GLY A 674 23.08 -16.08 21.42
C GLY A 674 22.07 -16.57 20.37
N LYS A 675 22.60 -17.07 19.25
CA LYS A 675 21.82 -17.51 18.09
C LYS A 675 21.13 -18.84 18.32
N SER A 676 19.96 -19.01 17.74
CA SER A 676 19.27 -20.28 17.66
C SER A 676 19.09 -20.70 16.20
N SER A 677 19.05 -22.01 15.95
CA SER A 677 18.63 -22.60 14.68
C SER A 677 17.20 -23.14 14.74
N ALA A 678 16.51 -22.99 15.87
CA ALA A 678 15.20 -23.58 16.12
C ALA A 678 14.02 -22.75 15.60
N CYS A 679 14.24 -21.51 15.12
CA CYS A 679 13.17 -20.77 14.46
C CYS A 679 12.82 -21.42 13.13
N LYS A 680 11.51 -21.45 12.85
CA LYS A 680 10.97 -21.92 11.57
C LYS A 680 11.12 -20.82 10.51
N SER A 681 11.01 -21.21 9.25
CA SER A 681 11.06 -20.32 8.08
C SER A 681 9.79 -19.45 7.90
N ASP A 682 8.76 -19.67 8.71
CA ASP A 682 7.53 -18.86 8.74
C ASP A 682 7.72 -17.45 9.29
N GLY A 683 8.80 -17.24 10.04
CA GLY A 683 9.03 -15.99 10.75
C GLY A 683 8.32 -15.90 12.10
N GLU A 684 7.71 -16.98 12.56
CA GLU A 684 6.95 -17.03 13.81
C GLU A 684 7.75 -17.64 14.97
N GLY A 685 9.08 -17.72 14.79
CA GLY A 685 10.00 -18.26 15.78
C GLY A 685 9.94 -19.77 15.87
N GLY A 686 10.35 -20.29 17.01
CA GLY A 686 10.30 -21.72 17.32
C GLY A 686 10.24 -21.96 18.83
N PRO A 687 10.17 -23.22 19.26
CA PRO A 687 10.22 -23.56 20.68
C PRO A 687 11.49 -22.97 21.32
N TRP A 688 11.31 -22.09 22.31
CA TRP A 688 12.40 -21.35 22.97
C TRP A 688 13.34 -20.60 22.02
N ALA A 689 12.82 -20.17 20.87
CA ALA A 689 13.57 -19.45 19.86
C ALA A 689 12.77 -18.25 19.33
N ASN A 690 13.32 -17.07 19.55
CA ASN A 690 12.75 -15.80 19.13
C ASN A 690 13.17 -15.49 17.69
N GLN A 691 12.21 -15.40 16.77
CA GLN A 691 12.43 -14.71 15.51
C GLN A 691 12.34 -13.22 15.79
N VAL A 692 13.47 -12.51 15.67
CA VAL A 692 13.57 -11.11 16.06
C VAL A 692 13.53 -10.22 14.84
N TYR A 693 12.73 -9.15 14.91
CA TYR A 693 12.48 -8.19 13.85
C TYR A 693 12.89 -6.79 14.28
N TYR A 694 13.54 -6.07 13.36
CA TYR A 694 13.78 -4.64 13.45
C TYR A 694 12.68 -3.90 12.68
N ILE A 695 12.08 -2.88 13.28
CA ILE A 695 11.14 -1.97 12.62
C ILE A 695 11.96 -0.94 11.86
N LYS A 696 11.81 -0.90 10.53
CA LYS A 696 12.61 -0.05 9.64
C LYS A 696 12.34 1.42 9.90
N GLU A 697 13.22 2.05 10.66
CA GLU A 697 13.23 3.48 10.94
C GLU A 697 14.54 4.12 10.47
N TYR A 698 14.90 3.91 9.20
CA TYR A 698 16.02 4.61 8.57
C TYR A 698 15.66 5.11 7.17
N GLU A 699 16.36 6.15 6.72
CA GLU A 699 16.23 6.73 5.39
C GLU A 699 17.56 6.64 4.64
N ASP A 700 17.48 6.35 3.33
CA ASP A 700 18.63 6.44 2.43
C ASP A 700 18.98 7.92 2.21
N VAL A 701 20.21 8.28 2.54
CA VAL A 701 20.77 9.61 2.33
C VAL A 701 21.39 9.70 0.93
N GLY A 702 21.95 8.59 0.45
CA GLY A 702 22.48 8.46 -0.90
C GLY A 702 23.81 7.70 -0.97
N CYS A 703 24.44 7.78 -2.13
CA CYS A 703 25.71 7.13 -2.42
C CYS A 703 26.91 8.08 -2.36
N TYR A 704 27.92 7.72 -1.58
CA TYR A 704 29.10 8.56 -1.29
C TYR A 704 30.41 7.81 -1.46
N LYS A 705 31.45 8.49 -1.93
CA LYS A 705 32.77 7.90 -2.10
C LYS A 705 33.41 7.61 -0.74
N ASP A 706 34.18 6.53 -0.67
CA ASP A 706 35.03 6.20 0.46
C ASP A 706 36.48 5.99 0.02
N LYS A 707 37.40 6.08 0.97
CA LYS A 707 38.85 5.92 0.72
C LYS A 707 39.51 5.14 1.86
N GLN A 708 40.82 4.88 1.73
CA GLN A 708 41.59 4.23 2.79
C GLN A 708 41.51 4.98 4.13
N SER A 709 41.61 6.32 4.09
CA SER A 709 41.12 7.15 5.19
C SER A 709 39.60 7.12 5.13
N ARG A 710 38.97 6.41 6.08
CA ARG A 710 37.53 6.14 6.01
C ARG A 710 36.71 7.38 6.29
N ALA A 711 35.66 7.61 5.49
CA ALA A 711 34.67 8.65 5.76
C ALA A 711 33.86 8.34 7.03
N ILE A 712 33.55 7.06 7.26
CA ILE A 712 32.85 6.59 8.46
C ILE A 712 33.57 5.36 8.99
N GLU A 713 33.81 5.34 10.30
CA GLU A 713 34.51 4.24 10.97
C GLU A 713 33.75 2.92 10.89
N THR A 714 34.51 1.82 10.76
CA THR A 714 33.93 0.47 10.68
C THR A 714 33.27 0.05 11.99
N LEU A 715 32.18 -0.69 11.89
CA LEU A 715 31.58 -1.44 13.00
C LEU A 715 31.83 -2.95 12.92
N GLU A 716 32.45 -3.46 11.86
CA GLU A 716 32.78 -4.88 11.76
C GLU A 716 33.66 -5.32 12.94
N GLY A 717 33.32 -6.45 13.55
CA GLY A 717 33.98 -6.96 14.76
C GLY A 717 33.69 -6.17 16.05
N LYS A 718 32.92 -5.07 16.00
CA LYS A 718 32.62 -4.22 17.19
C LYS A 718 31.22 -4.43 17.77
N ASP A 719 30.34 -5.18 17.10
CA ASP A 719 29.02 -5.59 17.59
C ASP A 719 28.72 -7.06 17.25
N SER A 720 28.23 -7.81 18.24
CA SER A 720 27.87 -9.23 18.15
C SER A 720 26.89 -9.61 17.03
N ILE A 721 26.07 -8.66 16.53
CA ILE A 721 25.10 -8.95 15.47
C ILE A 721 25.69 -8.86 14.07
N LEU A 722 26.88 -8.26 13.94
CA LEU A 722 27.65 -8.17 12.71
C LEU A 722 28.50 -9.45 12.57
N ASP A 723 27.78 -10.54 12.39
CA ASP A 723 28.29 -11.91 12.46
C ASP A 723 28.70 -12.46 11.08
N GLY A 724 29.76 -13.26 11.05
CA GLY A 724 30.26 -13.86 9.80
C GLY A 724 30.88 -12.85 8.84
N ALA A 725 31.11 -13.28 7.60
CA ALA A 725 31.67 -12.40 6.57
C ALA A 725 30.60 -11.42 6.05
N TYR A 726 30.96 -10.13 5.99
CA TYR A 726 30.01 -9.07 5.65
C TYR A 726 29.31 -9.28 4.29
N ASN A 727 30.01 -9.87 3.31
CA ASN A 727 29.56 -10.09 1.94
C ASN A 727 28.59 -11.27 1.75
N SER A 728 28.33 -12.03 2.81
CA SER A 728 27.42 -13.19 2.79
C SER A 728 26.44 -13.18 3.97
N ARG A 729 26.52 -12.16 4.82
CA ARG A 729 25.67 -11.99 5.99
C ARG A 729 24.26 -11.61 5.55
N GLY A 730 23.28 -12.42 5.94
CA GLY A 730 21.87 -12.08 5.69
C GLY A 730 21.45 -10.78 6.39
N ASN A 731 20.66 -9.96 5.67
CA ASN A 731 20.10 -8.69 6.11
C ASN A 731 21.14 -7.67 6.61
N PRO A 732 22.18 -7.37 5.80
CA PRO A 732 23.34 -6.59 6.24
C PRO A 732 22.96 -5.15 6.60
N VAL A 733 22.05 -4.51 5.85
CA VAL A 733 21.54 -3.16 6.12
C VAL A 733 20.86 -3.10 7.50
N THR A 734 19.92 -4.02 7.75
CA THR A 734 19.18 -4.10 9.02
C THR A 734 20.10 -4.36 10.20
N LYS A 735 21.06 -5.29 10.07
CA LYS A 735 22.02 -5.58 11.14
C LYS A 735 22.93 -4.38 11.42
N CYS A 736 23.37 -3.66 10.40
CA CYS A 736 24.17 -2.45 10.60
C CYS A 736 23.37 -1.34 11.29
N ALA A 737 22.11 -1.13 10.90
CA ALA A 737 21.20 -0.18 11.54
C ALA A 737 21.06 -0.47 13.05
N VAL A 738 20.85 -1.74 13.42
CA VAL A 738 20.73 -2.15 14.82
C VAL A 738 22.06 -1.97 15.58
N ALA A 739 23.20 -2.23 14.93
CA ALA A 739 24.52 -2.07 15.55
C ALA A 739 24.82 -0.60 15.83
N ALA A 740 24.51 0.28 14.87
CA ALA A 740 24.61 1.73 15.04
C ALA A 740 23.66 2.25 16.15
N MET A 741 22.41 1.76 16.17
CA MET A 741 21.44 2.09 17.22
C MET A 741 21.91 1.66 18.61
N ARG A 742 22.52 0.48 18.76
CA ARG A 742 23.09 0.00 20.04
C ARG A 742 24.19 0.91 20.57
N LYS A 743 25.00 1.48 19.67
CA LYS A 743 26.06 2.45 19.99
C LYS A 743 25.54 3.89 20.15
N GLY A 744 24.27 4.14 19.81
CA GLY A 744 23.64 5.45 19.89
C GLY A 744 24.07 6.41 18.77
N TYR A 745 24.51 5.87 17.63
CA TYR A 745 24.86 6.67 16.45
C TYR A 745 23.59 7.02 15.66
N SER A 746 23.60 8.19 15.01
CA SER A 746 22.47 8.67 14.20
C SER A 746 22.54 8.25 12.73
N MET A 747 23.73 7.83 12.26
CA MET A 747 23.95 7.43 10.87
C MET A 747 24.80 6.16 10.79
N PHE A 748 24.56 5.39 9.74
CA PHE A 748 25.37 4.22 9.38
C PHE A 748 25.53 4.16 7.87
N ALA A 749 26.45 3.35 7.39
CA ALA A 749 26.69 3.11 5.99
C ALA A 749 26.98 1.64 5.71
N ILE A 750 26.65 1.23 4.50
CA ILE A 750 26.97 -0.08 3.95
C ILE A 750 27.88 0.10 2.75
N GLN A 751 28.96 -0.69 2.71
CA GLN A 751 29.91 -0.73 1.60
C GLN A 751 30.01 -2.15 1.06
N ASN A 752 30.17 -2.27 -0.26
CA ASN A 752 30.63 -3.49 -0.94
C ASN A 752 29.94 -4.80 -0.49
N GLY A 753 28.61 -4.86 -0.55
CA GLY A 753 27.84 -6.08 -0.28
C GLY A 753 27.62 -6.37 1.20
N GLY A 754 27.72 -5.37 2.09
CA GLY A 754 27.28 -5.52 3.48
C GLY A 754 28.25 -5.06 4.56
N TRP A 755 29.43 -4.54 4.22
CA TRP A 755 30.41 -4.04 5.18
C TRP A 755 29.86 -2.82 5.92
N CYS A 756 29.76 -2.91 7.24
CA CYS A 756 29.07 -1.96 8.09
C CYS A 756 30.01 -0.90 8.67
N ALA A 757 29.61 0.37 8.55
CA ALA A 757 30.26 1.51 9.16
C ALA A 757 29.26 2.39 9.89
N ALA A 758 29.65 2.93 11.04
CA ALA A 758 28.89 3.95 11.77
C ALA A 758 29.78 4.60 12.83
N SER A 759 29.58 5.89 13.05
CA SER A 759 30.32 6.64 14.08
C SER A 759 29.48 7.79 14.64
N SER A 760 29.91 8.36 15.76
CA SER A 760 29.30 9.56 16.33
C SER A 760 29.49 10.81 15.46
N THR A 761 30.46 10.79 14.54
CA THR A 761 30.78 11.90 13.63
C THR A 761 30.29 11.68 12.20
N ALA A 762 29.57 10.58 11.95
CA ALA A 762 29.17 10.18 10.61
C ALA A 762 28.37 11.27 9.89
N GLN A 763 27.58 12.07 10.62
CA GLN A 763 26.81 13.18 10.06
C GLN A 763 27.68 14.32 9.51
N GLN A 764 28.92 14.46 9.98
CA GLN A 764 29.87 15.47 9.50
C GLN A 764 30.84 14.93 8.46
N THR A 765 31.04 13.61 8.40
CA THR A 765 32.16 13.02 7.64
C THR A 765 31.71 12.15 6.47
N PHE A 766 30.44 11.75 6.38
CA PHE A 766 29.96 10.81 5.37
C PHE A 766 30.18 11.25 3.92
N ASP A 767 30.17 12.55 3.65
CA ASP A 767 30.27 13.15 2.31
C ASP A 767 31.63 13.82 2.04
N VAL A 768 32.63 13.61 2.92
CA VAL A 768 33.95 14.26 2.83
C VAL A 768 34.68 13.99 1.50
N TYR A 769 34.37 12.87 0.83
CA TYR A 769 34.92 12.53 -0.48
C TYR A 769 33.96 12.75 -1.66
N GLY A 770 32.79 13.33 -1.40
CA GLY A 770 31.76 13.63 -2.39
C GLY A 770 30.87 12.43 -2.77
N LYS A 771 29.90 12.70 -3.66
CA LYS A 771 28.95 11.68 -4.14
C LYS A 771 29.62 10.62 -5.03
N SER A 772 29.12 9.40 -4.97
CA SER A 772 29.48 8.29 -5.85
C SER A 772 28.27 7.82 -6.67
N THR A 773 28.54 7.18 -7.80
CA THR A 773 27.57 6.45 -8.63
C THR A 773 27.76 4.94 -8.56
N ASP A 774 28.75 4.47 -7.79
CA ASP A 774 29.20 3.08 -7.81
C ASP A 774 28.43 2.19 -6.81
N CYS A 775 27.53 2.78 -6.02
CA CYS A 775 26.66 2.01 -5.14
C CYS A 775 25.69 1.17 -5.95
N MET A 776 25.50 -0.07 -5.50
CA MET A 776 24.47 -0.94 -6.03
C MET A 776 23.08 -0.48 -5.59
N ALA A 777 22.08 -0.77 -6.43
CA ALA A 777 20.70 -0.36 -6.19
C ALA A 777 20.01 -1.15 -5.05
N ASP A 778 20.66 -2.19 -4.53
CA ASP A 778 20.20 -2.98 -3.38
C ASP A 778 20.45 -2.30 -2.03
N GLY A 779 21.19 -1.19 -2.00
CA GLY A 779 21.52 -0.46 -0.78
C GLY A 779 22.72 -1.04 -0.02
N GLU A 780 23.44 -1.99 -0.61
CA GLU A 780 24.58 -2.64 0.04
C GLU A 780 25.93 -1.99 -0.33
N GLY A 781 25.90 -0.76 -0.83
CA GLY A 781 27.06 0.00 -1.24
C GLY A 781 27.68 -0.53 -2.54
N GLY A 782 28.91 -0.12 -2.78
CA GLY A 782 29.72 -0.60 -3.89
C GLY A 782 31.20 -0.64 -3.51
N PRO A 783 32.08 -1.10 -4.41
CA PRO A 783 33.52 -1.01 -4.19
C PRO A 783 33.93 0.45 -3.93
N TRP A 784 34.41 0.74 -2.71
CA TRP A 784 34.75 2.10 -2.25
C TRP A 784 33.61 3.12 -2.34
N ALA A 785 32.35 2.65 -2.29
CA ALA A 785 31.17 3.49 -2.28
C ALA A 785 30.22 3.08 -1.15
N ASN A 786 29.85 4.07 -0.33
CA ASN A 786 28.98 3.92 0.82
C ASN A 786 27.54 4.28 0.44
N ASN A 787 26.61 3.33 0.58
CA ASN A 787 25.20 3.70 0.78
C ASN A 787 25.07 4.19 2.21
N VAL A 788 24.72 5.46 2.38
CA VAL A 788 24.64 6.11 3.69
C VAL A 788 23.17 6.22 4.12
N TYR A 789 22.91 5.91 5.38
CA TYR A 789 21.59 5.90 5.98
C TYR A 789 21.54 6.73 7.26
N ILE A 790 20.41 7.40 7.50
CA ILE A 790 20.12 8.10 8.76
C ILE A 790 19.04 7.35 9.54
N LEU A 791 19.26 7.13 10.84
CA LEU A 791 18.30 6.50 11.76
C LEU A 791 17.28 7.55 12.23
N ARG A 792 15.99 7.28 12.01
CA ARG A 792 14.88 8.03 12.61
C ARG A 792 14.77 7.66 14.09
N GLY A 793 14.54 8.65 14.97
CA GLY A 793 14.25 8.43 16.40
C GLY A 793 15.39 8.65 17.40
N THR A 794 16.65 8.85 16.97
CA THR A 794 17.78 9.13 17.88
C THR A 794 17.80 10.54 18.48
N PHE A 795 16.90 11.44 18.06
CA PHE A 795 16.87 12.84 18.51
C PHE A 795 16.07 13.11 19.81
N LEU A 796 15.42 12.12 20.43
CA LEU A 796 14.48 12.37 21.55
C LEU A 796 14.92 11.91 22.96
N ARG A 797 16.19 11.53 23.20
CA ARG A 797 16.63 11.12 24.56
C ARG A 797 18.03 11.58 24.99
N ARG A 798 18.39 12.84 24.73
CA ARG A 798 19.37 13.54 25.57
C ARG A 798 18.75 14.81 26.14
N THR A 799 18.03 14.62 27.24
CA THR A 799 17.81 15.65 28.25
C THR A 799 19.18 16.19 28.66
N ILE A 800 19.55 17.37 28.17
CA ILE A 800 20.64 18.13 28.75
C ILE A 800 20.10 18.65 30.08
N ARG A 801 20.55 18.02 31.17
CA ARG A 801 20.69 18.74 32.45
C ARG A 801 21.79 19.76 32.24
N LEU A 802 21.41 21.03 32.17
CA LEU A 802 22.15 22.16 32.71
C LEU A 802 21.11 23.16 33.22
#